data_AF-A0A955Y3C8-F1
#
_entry.id   AF-A0A955Y3C8-F1
#
_cell.length_a   1.000
_cell.length_b   1.000
_cell.length_c   1.000
_cell.angle_alpha   90.00
_cell.angle_beta   90.00
_cell.angle_gamma   90.00
#
_symmetry.space_group_name_H-M   'P 1'
#
loop_
_entity.id
_entity.type
_entity.pdbx_description
1 polymer ?
#
loop_
_entity_poly.entity_id
_entity_poly.type
_entity_poly.pdbx_seq_one_letter_code
_entity_poly.pdbx_strand_id
1 'polypeptide(L)'
;NLTLTGITGYVLSQIETSGRRSFALWSFDPYVDQPGRSIDPISVSMADSSAFPTIVAGEVLVPVTNYVLVVNDALQTWRVFSFDPQLPNPLSYPMVSSGTLPAGVVGARIVAFGDLLYCIQDGQQPVVYRFTPVAPFGGQVPGCSLPEGMELDERTRLVAAVRRPEATEAAEPATPGTMAFMQEKIQHVVVYVLESRSFDSVLGWLYDAQTAGSINWVGTTGTPTFEGASTSNTNTDAGVVYPQNQYADGTTGSGVTLDSPVDDPFHDTPDAIHQQWSGGYASYQANNPADMSGFVQNNGSAEVMTGFTPNQLPILNGLASGFAVSDMWFCSEAGATTTNRATLATGSALDITVSYEGGDAYTFFPDRQHRQSVWKVLSNFAISDWAIYYSVLWEGYPYTYHLYLEGQLPSVDAYPTGHVKPIQSFYDDITNQTLPRFSFLEPVWYDPSGVFTSYHPTGDVLPGEQALEQIYEAIANSPTYRENTVLVISFSKGGGMYDHVPAARMKRAWPNDGNDGYGFDVTGTRVPTIVVSPYVKPNTVFRSSTGVPYDSTSLAATVLTWLGIPRELWGMGDRIHEAPTFEAVFQNATARTDVPTFTRAADATWPAGTPIPTAAPTPVSSTWQVGIDNAWTSYQNWSGGNLPTDVATFGSTGATGIVFAYNDPQLVNSIQFTADAQAYTFTFDEEQAAAPMLTIAGAGVANASSNTQTFDVYATSTATDQIQLAFQNTAGAGPSTITYNVGPTTPGSQSGGIIAFQQASTAGAATFVVTVGSRRTQGYATVGGEVRFLDDSNAGTATLTAYGSTGNDSDTFGNIVFHNRAKAANAYIVNVGGNAFVGEGGSTVHGDGGNTQFYEMASADQASIDNFGGTGGSGGDTAFDGTATAGNATIVNRGAASGYGGVTSFNNNKPYMSPWVGATAGNASITNLGASSTQTGSGGHTEFTGIYGAGSAGEATIANWGSEQGAAQSQAGGYTLFAVNGHWPYCQPTAWLATIDNHPGQGPDSVAGSTQFKYQDYEGHGKTDAAGPTAYHATITNHGAGVAGAPGGYTLFDDHATAGSATITSQPGTVAGAYGGSTIFQGSATSERASLSASGNTGMSPGTIVYKDQATAGYTNITLSAGGLLDLGGSLNATLELASLFISTGTIEGFAGKTVLVVDGALSLYACSFVFLDTAAPTTTVTVLQSPSLTAAMAAQCTGNPVGGKTPHFTVSGTSLQVTFQ
;
A
#
# COMPACT_ATOMS: atom_id res chain seq x y z
N ASN A 1 27.72 -12.54 9.90
CA ASN A 1 28.21 -12.09 8.58
C ASN A 1 27.03 -12.06 7.64
N LEU A 2 26.46 -10.88 7.46
CA LEU A 2 25.40 -10.60 6.51
C LEU A 2 26.03 -9.79 5.37
N THR A 3 25.94 -10.29 4.14
CA THR A 3 26.41 -9.62 2.93
C THR A 3 25.18 -9.09 2.19
N LEU A 4 25.15 -7.80 1.88
CA LEU A 4 24.09 -7.18 1.07
C LEU A 4 24.67 -6.81 -0.29
N THR A 5 24.09 -7.35 -1.34
CA THR A 5 24.49 -7.12 -2.73
C THR A 5 23.35 -6.41 -3.45
N GLY A 6 23.56 -5.15 -3.82
CA GLY A 6 22.60 -4.41 -4.63
C GLY A 6 22.60 -4.95 -6.07
N ILE A 7 21.43 -5.29 -6.57
CA ILE A 7 21.17 -5.67 -7.97
C ILE A 7 20.13 -4.68 -8.49
N THR A 8 20.05 -4.41 -9.79
CA THR A 8 19.17 -3.37 -10.34
C THR A 8 17.75 -3.49 -9.77
N GLY A 9 17.35 -2.53 -8.92
CA GLY A 9 16.08 -2.46 -8.16
C GLY A 9 15.75 -3.62 -7.22
N TYR A 10 16.75 -4.38 -6.78
CA TYR A 10 16.63 -5.41 -5.73
C TYR A 10 17.84 -5.41 -4.79
N VAL A 11 17.68 -5.96 -3.60
CA VAL A 11 18.79 -6.22 -2.67
C VAL A 11 18.86 -7.70 -2.35
N LEU A 12 19.97 -8.34 -2.70
CA LEU A 12 20.24 -9.72 -2.35
C LEU A 12 21.01 -9.78 -1.02
N SER A 13 20.37 -10.33 0.00
CA SER A 13 20.93 -10.56 1.33
C SER A 13 21.43 -12.00 1.46
N GLN A 14 22.66 -12.20 1.95
CA GLN A 14 23.29 -13.51 2.11
C GLN A 14 23.93 -13.68 3.49
N ILE A 15 23.75 -14.86 4.10
CA ILE A 15 24.46 -15.23 5.34
C ILE A 15 25.59 -16.18 4.99
N GLU A 16 26.82 -15.67 5.00
CA GLU A 16 28.02 -16.45 4.69
C GLU A 16 28.55 -17.16 5.94
N THR A 17 28.41 -18.49 5.99
CA THR A 17 29.17 -19.34 6.91
C THR A 17 29.62 -20.60 6.17
N SER A 18 30.62 -21.32 6.69
CA SER A 18 31.15 -22.53 6.05
C SER A 18 30.10 -23.64 5.81
N GLY A 19 28.93 -23.58 6.47
CA GLY A 19 27.83 -24.55 6.34
C GLY A 19 26.47 -23.96 5.96
N ARG A 20 26.31 -22.64 5.85
CA ARG A 20 25.03 -21.97 5.56
C ARG A 20 25.18 -21.12 4.30
N ARG A 21 24.23 -21.30 3.37
CA ARG A 21 24.20 -20.67 2.03
C ARG A 21 22.91 -19.87 1.85
N SER A 22 22.36 -19.39 2.97
CA SER A 22 21.03 -18.81 2.99
C SER A 22 21.01 -17.45 2.32
N PHE A 23 19.97 -17.17 1.54
CA PHE A 23 19.74 -15.86 0.95
C PHE A 23 18.28 -15.41 1.13
N ALA A 24 18.07 -14.10 1.04
CA ALA A 24 16.77 -13.47 0.87
C ALA A 24 16.87 -12.40 -0.22
N LEU A 25 15.86 -12.28 -1.06
CA LEU A 25 15.78 -11.24 -2.09
C LEU A 25 14.73 -10.21 -1.68
N TRP A 26 15.12 -8.96 -1.68
CA TRP A 26 14.28 -7.85 -1.28
C TRP A 26 14.02 -6.92 -2.46
N SER A 27 12.77 -6.48 -2.59
CA SER A 27 12.39 -5.43 -3.53
C SER A 27 12.96 -4.09 -3.06
N PHE A 28 13.47 -3.28 -3.99
CA PHE A 28 13.80 -1.88 -3.72
C PHE A 28 12.63 -1.00 -4.16
N ASP A 29 12.18 -0.12 -3.26
CA ASP A 29 11.20 0.92 -3.50
C ASP A 29 11.69 2.23 -2.86
N PRO A 30 12.04 3.26 -3.66
CA PRO A 30 12.55 4.52 -3.12
C PRO A 30 11.47 5.47 -2.57
N TYR A 31 10.17 5.10 -2.58
CA TYR A 31 9.07 5.95 -2.08
C TYR A 31 9.06 7.36 -2.71
N VAL A 32 9.16 7.41 -4.04
CA VAL A 32 9.38 8.64 -4.82
C VAL A 32 8.36 9.76 -4.57
N ASP A 33 7.12 9.40 -4.21
CA ASP A 33 6.05 10.37 -3.94
C ASP A 33 5.94 10.80 -2.47
N GLN A 34 6.82 10.30 -1.60
CA GLN A 34 6.91 10.70 -0.18
C GLN A 34 8.31 11.23 0.19
N PRO A 35 8.85 12.23 -0.54
CA PRO A 35 10.19 12.75 -0.28
C PRO A 35 10.28 13.32 1.14
N GLY A 36 11.13 12.72 1.98
CA GLY A 36 11.44 13.21 3.34
C GLY A 36 10.92 12.35 4.49
N ARG A 37 10.15 11.27 4.24
CA ARG A 37 9.91 10.24 5.26
C ARG A 37 11.09 9.27 5.32
N SER A 38 11.59 8.99 6.52
CA SER A 38 12.64 7.98 6.77
C SER A 38 12.04 6.57 6.71
N ILE A 39 11.52 6.15 5.56
CA ILE A 39 11.04 4.79 5.33
C ILE A 39 12.19 3.99 4.72
N ASP A 40 12.38 2.75 5.18
CA ASP A 40 13.41 1.85 4.63
C ASP A 40 13.03 1.52 3.18
N PRO A 41 13.88 1.84 2.18
CA PRO A 41 13.58 1.54 0.79
C PRO A 41 13.65 0.05 0.46
N ILE A 42 14.03 -0.80 1.41
CA ILE A 42 13.94 -2.26 1.34
C ILE A 42 12.54 -2.65 1.83
N SER A 43 11.57 -2.57 0.92
CA SER A 43 10.14 -2.53 1.28
C SER A 43 9.50 -3.89 1.53
N VAL A 44 9.83 -4.91 0.73
CA VAL A 44 9.21 -6.24 0.80
C VAL A 44 10.23 -7.35 0.55
N SER A 45 10.21 -8.39 1.39
CA SER A 45 10.93 -9.64 1.11
C SER A 45 10.16 -10.39 0.02
N MET A 46 10.74 -10.51 -1.17
CA MET A 46 10.08 -11.19 -2.28
C MET A 46 10.23 -12.71 -2.22
N ALA A 47 11.21 -13.23 -1.49
CA ALA A 47 11.43 -14.67 -1.31
C ALA A 47 11.51 -15.03 0.18
N ASP A 48 10.82 -16.09 0.60
CA ASP A 48 11.13 -16.79 1.85
C ASP A 48 12.61 -17.19 1.84
N SER A 49 13.30 -17.06 2.99
CA SER A 49 14.72 -17.36 3.08
C SER A 49 15.04 -18.77 2.54
N SER A 50 15.78 -18.83 1.43
CA SER A 50 16.19 -20.10 0.77
C SER A 50 17.70 -20.26 0.86
N ALA A 51 18.29 -21.21 0.14
CA ALA A 51 19.74 -21.41 0.08
C ALA A 51 20.23 -21.67 -1.34
N PHE A 52 21.32 -21.01 -1.73
CA PHE A 52 21.92 -21.25 -3.05
C PHE A 52 22.54 -22.65 -3.12
N PRO A 53 22.28 -23.43 -4.20
CA PRO A 53 22.78 -24.80 -4.28
C PRO A 53 24.30 -24.87 -4.50
N THR A 54 24.90 -23.89 -5.18
CA THR A 54 26.32 -23.93 -5.56
C THR A 54 27.16 -22.72 -5.10
N ILE A 55 26.58 -21.74 -4.41
CA ILE A 55 27.34 -20.62 -3.84
C ILE A 55 27.93 -21.03 -2.49
N VAL A 56 29.22 -20.79 -2.28
CA VAL A 56 29.94 -21.17 -1.05
C VAL A 56 30.63 -19.97 -0.40
N ALA A 57 30.99 -20.11 0.88
CA ALA A 57 31.68 -19.05 1.62
C ALA A 57 33.02 -18.67 0.94
N GLY A 58 33.29 -17.37 0.84
CA GLY A 58 34.48 -16.83 0.18
C GLY A 58 34.32 -16.56 -1.31
N GLU A 59 33.14 -16.79 -1.89
CA GLU A 59 32.83 -16.38 -3.26
C GLU A 59 32.29 -14.95 -3.29
N VAL A 60 32.76 -14.17 -4.25
CA VAL A 60 32.33 -12.79 -4.45
C VAL A 60 31.30 -12.74 -5.57
N LEU A 61 30.14 -12.16 -5.28
CA LEU A 61 29.10 -11.87 -6.26
C LEU A 61 29.32 -10.47 -6.82
N VAL A 62 29.45 -10.39 -8.14
CA VAL A 62 29.60 -9.14 -8.89
C VAL A 62 28.41 -9.01 -9.83
N PRO A 63 27.39 -8.21 -9.48
CA PRO A 63 26.27 -7.91 -10.36
C PRO A 63 26.75 -7.11 -11.58
N VAL A 64 26.31 -7.52 -12.77
CA VAL A 64 26.64 -6.88 -14.04
C VAL A 64 25.40 -6.95 -14.93
N THR A 65 24.68 -5.83 -15.13
CA THR A 65 23.44 -5.79 -15.93
C THR A 65 22.40 -6.82 -15.45
N ASN A 66 21.99 -7.78 -16.29
CA ASN A 66 21.06 -8.87 -15.97
C ASN A 66 21.75 -10.13 -15.40
N TYR A 67 23.04 -10.04 -15.04
CA TYR A 67 23.87 -11.19 -14.68
C TYR A 67 24.55 -11.00 -13.34
N VAL A 68 24.94 -12.11 -12.72
CA VAL A 68 25.85 -12.13 -11.58
C VAL A 68 27.07 -12.98 -11.92
N LEU A 69 28.23 -12.32 -11.96
CA LEU A 69 29.53 -12.97 -12.03
C LEU A 69 29.95 -13.40 -10.63
N VAL A 70 30.11 -14.70 -10.43
CA VAL A 70 30.56 -15.30 -9.16
C VAL A 70 32.01 -15.68 -9.30
N VAL A 71 32.85 -15.14 -8.42
CA VAL A 71 34.31 -15.31 -8.46
C VAL A 71 34.80 -16.04 -7.21
N ASN A 72 35.69 -17.02 -7.41
CA ASN A 72 36.34 -17.75 -6.35
C ASN A 72 37.86 -17.68 -6.52
N ASP A 73 38.51 -16.79 -5.76
CA ASP A 73 39.96 -16.60 -5.84
C ASP A 73 40.75 -17.83 -5.39
N ALA A 74 40.27 -18.54 -4.36
CA ALA A 74 40.97 -19.71 -3.82
C ALA A 74 41.00 -20.87 -4.82
N LEU A 75 39.94 -21.05 -5.60
CA LEU A 75 39.85 -22.06 -6.66
C LEU A 75 40.31 -21.53 -8.03
N GLN A 76 40.58 -20.23 -8.14
CA GLN A 76 40.89 -19.54 -9.40
C GLN A 76 39.81 -19.74 -10.46
N THR A 77 38.54 -19.79 -10.06
CA THR A 77 37.40 -20.02 -10.97
C THR A 77 36.43 -18.86 -10.99
N TRP A 78 35.67 -18.77 -12.08
CA TRP A 78 34.54 -17.86 -12.21
C TRP A 78 33.34 -18.59 -12.83
N ARG A 79 32.14 -18.13 -12.50
CA ARG A 79 30.85 -18.60 -13.03
C ARG A 79 29.95 -17.41 -13.32
N VAL A 80 29.12 -17.48 -14.36
CA VAL A 80 28.13 -16.46 -14.68
C VAL A 80 26.75 -17.07 -14.56
N PHE A 81 25.90 -16.43 -13.75
CA PHE A 81 24.48 -16.76 -13.62
C PHE A 81 23.65 -15.64 -14.24
N SER A 82 22.55 -16.00 -14.89
CA SER A 82 21.49 -15.04 -15.19
C SER A 82 20.77 -14.70 -13.88
N PHE A 83 20.53 -13.40 -13.66
CA PHE A 83 19.75 -12.93 -12.53
C PHE A 83 18.29 -12.83 -12.95
N ASP A 84 17.44 -13.61 -12.29
CA ASP A 84 16.02 -13.68 -12.61
C ASP A 84 15.18 -13.58 -11.32
N PRO A 85 14.66 -12.39 -10.98
CA PRO A 85 13.95 -12.16 -9.73
C PRO A 85 12.59 -12.87 -9.65
N GLN A 86 12.06 -13.38 -10.77
CA GLN A 86 10.83 -14.17 -10.83
C GLN A 86 11.00 -15.59 -10.27
N LEU A 87 12.24 -16.09 -10.18
CA LEU A 87 12.50 -17.44 -9.73
C LEU A 87 12.69 -17.51 -8.21
N PRO A 88 12.20 -18.59 -7.56
CA PRO A 88 12.50 -18.85 -6.16
C PRO A 88 13.99 -18.86 -5.83
N ASN A 89 14.83 -19.21 -6.82
CA ASN A 89 16.27 -19.00 -6.78
C ASN A 89 16.66 -17.99 -7.88
N PRO A 90 17.04 -16.74 -7.50
CA PRO A 90 17.25 -15.69 -8.47
C PRO A 90 18.57 -15.80 -9.24
N LEU A 91 19.44 -16.76 -8.90
CA LEU A 91 20.57 -17.15 -9.73
C LEU A 91 20.18 -18.41 -10.52
N SER A 92 19.77 -18.20 -11.78
CA SER A 92 19.08 -19.23 -12.56
C SER A 92 20.00 -20.40 -12.98
N TYR A 93 19.39 -21.57 -13.17
CA TYR A 93 20.07 -22.78 -13.64
C TYR A 93 19.47 -23.26 -14.98
N PRO A 94 20.31 -23.80 -15.89
CA PRO A 94 21.76 -23.96 -15.78
C PRO A 94 22.51 -22.62 -15.77
N MET A 95 23.70 -22.58 -15.16
CA MET A 95 24.56 -21.39 -15.24
C MET A 95 24.90 -21.09 -16.70
N VAL A 96 25.09 -19.81 -17.02
CA VAL A 96 25.32 -19.34 -18.40
C VAL A 96 26.69 -19.77 -18.91
N SER A 97 27.72 -19.61 -18.09
CA SER A 97 29.08 -20.06 -18.42
C SER A 97 29.96 -20.18 -17.17
N SER A 98 31.13 -20.81 -17.32
CA SER A 98 32.16 -20.90 -16.27
C SER A 98 33.56 -21.05 -16.86
N GLY A 99 34.58 -20.74 -16.06
CA GLY A 99 35.96 -20.89 -16.47
C GLY A 99 36.97 -20.59 -15.35
N THR A 100 38.23 -20.42 -15.76
CA THR A 100 39.36 -20.11 -14.87
C THR A 100 39.70 -18.62 -14.96
N LEU A 101 40.07 -18.02 -13.82
CA LEU A 101 40.49 -16.63 -13.74
C LEU A 101 41.81 -16.41 -14.49
N PRO A 102 41.96 -15.32 -15.27
CA PRO A 102 43.25 -14.93 -15.83
C PRO A 102 44.27 -14.63 -14.71
N ALA A 103 45.55 -14.90 -14.96
CA ALA A 103 46.61 -14.72 -13.97
C ALA A 103 46.69 -13.28 -13.41
N GLY A 104 46.36 -12.26 -14.21
CA GLY A 104 46.32 -10.85 -13.78
C GLY A 104 45.06 -10.45 -12.99
N VAL A 105 44.09 -11.36 -12.84
CA VAL A 105 42.82 -11.14 -12.11
C VAL A 105 42.78 -11.91 -10.79
N VAL A 106 43.58 -12.97 -10.64
CA VAL A 106 43.64 -13.75 -9.39
C VAL A 106 44.01 -12.84 -8.22
N GLY A 107 43.13 -12.77 -7.20
CA GLY A 107 43.30 -11.91 -6.02
C GLY A 107 43.04 -10.43 -6.28
N ALA A 108 42.57 -10.06 -7.48
CA ALA A 108 42.14 -8.70 -7.78
C ALA A 108 40.71 -8.48 -7.26
N ARG A 109 40.45 -7.28 -6.73
CA ARG A 109 39.07 -6.85 -6.44
C ARG A 109 38.38 -6.51 -7.76
N ILE A 110 37.16 -7.02 -7.96
CA ILE A 110 36.41 -6.81 -9.20
C ILE A 110 35.21 -5.92 -8.90
N VAL A 111 35.12 -4.79 -9.61
CA VAL A 111 33.98 -3.87 -9.53
C VAL A 111 33.38 -3.73 -10.92
N ALA A 112 32.07 -3.89 -11.03
CA ALA A 112 31.35 -3.64 -12.27
C ALA A 112 31.02 -2.15 -12.42
N PHE A 113 31.15 -1.63 -13.63
CA PHE A 113 30.70 -0.30 -14.03
C PHE A 113 30.06 -0.38 -15.40
N GLY A 114 28.73 -0.46 -15.42
CA GLY A 114 27.99 -0.86 -16.62
C GLY A 114 28.40 -2.26 -17.09
N ASP A 115 28.84 -2.39 -18.33
CA ASP A 115 29.34 -3.64 -18.90
C ASP A 115 30.86 -3.83 -18.74
N LEU A 116 31.53 -2.97 -17.97
CA LEU A 116 32.98 -3.05 -17.73
C LEU A 116 33.28 -3.67 -16.36
N LEU A 117 34.28 -4.55 -16.31
CA LEU A 117 34.85 -5.10 -15.10
C LEU A 117 36.19 -4.44 -14.82
N TYR A 118 36.29 -3.72 -13.71
CA TYR A 118 37.54 -3.16 -13.20
C TYR A 118 38.20 -4.18 -12.27
N CYS A 119 39.27 -4.81 -12.72
CA CYS A 119 40.08 -5.73 -11.92
C CYS A 119 41.25 -4.96 -11.28
N ILE A 120 41.16 -4.77 -9.97
CA ILE A 120 42.03 -3.88 -9.18
C ILE A 120 42.97 -4.70 -8.31
N GLN A 121 44.27 -4.47 -8.46
CA GLN A 121 45.30 -4.94 -7.53
C GLN A 121 45.92 -3.74 -6.80
N ASP A 122 46.23 -3.92 -5.52
CA ASP A 122 46.76 -2.84 -4.68
C ASP A 122 48.09 -2.30 -5.26
N GLY A 123 48.17 -0.97 -5.44
CA GLY A 123 49.35 -0.30 -6.00
C GLY A 123 49.59 -0.52 -7.51
N GLN A 124 48.62 -1.08 -8.25
CA GLN A 124 48.68 -1.24 -9.71
C GLN A 124 47.52 -0.49 -10.39
N GLN A 125 47.69 -0.12 -11.66
CA GLN A 125 46.58 0.36 -12.50
C GLN A 125 45.58 -0.78 -12.74
N PRO A 126 44.26 -0.50 -12.75
CA PRO A 126 43.27 -1.54 -12.98
C PRO A 126 43.40 -2.13 -14.38
N VAL A 127 43.21 -3.45 -14.49
CA VAL A 127 42.99 -4.10 -15.78
C VAL A 127 41.48 -4.12 -16.02
N VAL A 128 41.04 -3.53 -17.12
CA VAL A 128 39.61 -3.44 -17.45
C VAL A 128 39.25 -4.47 -18.51
N TYR A 129 38.15 -5.19 -18.29
CA TYR A 129 37.57 -6.12 -19.25
C TYR A 129 36.16 -5.68 -19.62
N ARG A 130 35.77 -5.88 -20.89
CA ARG A 130 34.36 -5.80 -21.29
C ARG A 130 33.69 -7.13 -20.97
N PHE A 131 32.68 -7.10 -20.10
CA PHE A 131 31.90 -8.26 -19.72
C PHE A 131 31.10 -8.79 -20.91
N THR A 132 31.14 -10.10 -21.09
CA THR A 132 30.13 -10.83 -21.85
C THR A 132 29.73 -12.06 -21.04
N PRO A 133 28.46 -12.51 -21.12
CA PRO A 133 28.00 -13.64 -20.30
C PRO A 133 28.72 -14.95 -20.58
N VAL A 134 29.38 -15.09 -21.74
CA VAL A 134 30.14 -16.29 -22.15
C VAL A 134 31.65 -16.18 -21.94
N ALA A 135 32.19 -14.97 -21.88
CA ALA A 135 33.61 -14.69 -21.75
C ALA A 135 33.86 -13.38 -20.97
N PRO A 136 33.62 -13.36 -19.65
CA PRO A 136 33.66 -12.13 -18.84
C PRO A 136 35.04 -11.45 -18.84
N PHE A 137 36.12 -12.20 -19.09
CA PHE A 137 37.49 -11.70 -19.14
C PHE A 137 38.15 -11.84 -20.53
N GLY A 138 37.36 -12.00 -21.59
CA GLY A 138 37.88 -12.25 -22.95
C GLY A 138 38.35 -10.99 -23.69
N GLY A 139 37.78 -9.82 -23.38
CA GLY A 139 38.04 -8.56 -24.08
C GLY A 139 38.66 -7.50 -23.18
N GLN A 140 39.98 -7.52 -23.01
CA GLN A 140 40.69 -6.48 -22.26
C GLN A 140 40.58 -5.12 -22.99
N VAL A 141 40.21 -4.07 -22.26
CA VAL A 141 40.09 -2.70 -22.76
C VAL A 141 41.38 -1.93 -22.41
N PRO A 142 42.24 -1.61 -23.40
CA PRO A 142 43.49 -0.89 -23.14
C PRO A 142 43.22 0.60 -22.86
N GLY A 143 44.10 1.23 -22.07
CA GLY A 143 44.09 2.68 -21.87
C GLY A 143 43.11 3.21 -20.83
N CYS A 144 42.39 2.34 -20.11
CA CYS A 144 41.57 2.74 -18.98
C CYS A 144 42.45 2.94 -17.73
N SER A 145 42.68 4.20 -17.34
CA SER A 145 43.33 4.56 -16.08
C SER A 145 42.33 5.23 -15.14
N LEU A 146 42.54 5.12 -13.83
CA LEU A 146 41.78 5.91 -12.87
C LEU A 146 42.13 7.41 -13.01
N PRO A 147 41.20 8.33 -12.69
CA PRO A 147 41.47 9.76 -12.69
C PRO A 147 42.68 10.13 -11.83
N GLU A 148 43.40 11.19 -12.22
CA GLU A 148 44.55 11.71 -11.48
C GLU A 148 44.14 12.07 -10.04
N GLY A 149 44.88 11.56 -9.04
CA GLY A 149 44.57 11.73 -7.61
C GLY A 149 43.75 10.60 -6.97
N MET A 150 43.25 9.64 -7.76
CA MET A 150 42.56 8.44 -7.28
C MET A 150 43.53 7.25 -7.16
N GLU A 151 44.57 7.38 -6.32
CA GLU A 151 45.52 6.28 -6.08
C GLU A 151 44.88 5.21 -5.18
N LEU A 152 44.79 3.97 -5.69
CA LEU A 152 44.32 2.82 -4.93
C LEU A 152 45.48 2.21 -4.13
N ASP A 153 45.70 2.78 -2.95
CA ASP A 153 46.67 2.31 -1.95
C ASP A 153 45.98 1.53 -0.82
N GLU A 154 46.72 1.15 0.22
CA GLU A 154 46.17 0.43 1.38
C GLU A 154 45.06 1.21 2.12
N ARG A 155 44.94 2.53 1.90
CA ARG A 155 44.02 3.43 2.60
C ARG A 155 42.80 3.83 1.76
N THR A 156 42.86 3.69 0.45
CA THR A 156 41.81 4.12 -0.49
C THR A 156 41.29 2.93 -1.30
N ARG A 157 39.99 2.66 -1.21
CA ARG A 157 39.36 1.49 -1.84
C ARG A 157 38.19 1.90 -2.72
N LEU A 158 38.16 1.39 -3.96
CA LEU A 158 36.96 1.41 -4.79
C LEU A 158 36.09 0.21 -4.40
N VAL A 159 34.91 0.47 -3.85
CA VAL A 159 33.96 -0.56 -3.39
C VAL A 159 32.78 -0.75 -4.33
N ALA A 160 32.41 0.30 -5.05
CA ALA A 160 31.36 0.30 -6.06
C ALA A 160 31.61 1.47 -7.03
N ALA A 161 31.09 1.35 -8.25
CA ALA A 161 31.09 2.43 -9.22
C ALA A 161 29.68 2.50 -9.83
N VAL A 162 29.03 3.67 -9.71
CA VAL A 162 27.70 3.90 -10.27
C VAL A 162 27.84 4.99 -11.31
N ARG A 163 27.40 4.70 -12.53
CA ARG A 163 27.33 5.72 -13.57
C ARG A 163 26.20 6.67 -13.17
N ARG A 164 26.54 7.91 -12.82
CA ARG A 164 25.52 8.94 -12.66
C ARG A 164 24.84 9.15 -14.03
N PRO A 165 23.53 9.42 -14.07
CA PRO A 165 22.92 10.07 -15.22
C PRO A 165 23.56 11.45 -15.36
N GLU A 166 24.74 11.53 -15.96
CA GLU A 166 25.38 12.81 -16.25
C GLU A 166 24.80 13.38 -17.53
N ALA A 167 24.44 14.66 -17.45
CA ALA A 167 24.26 15.54 -18.58
C ALA A 167 25.58 15.61 -19.37
N THR A 168 25.81 14.60 -20.21
CA THR A 168 26.75 14.51 -21.33
C THR A 168 27.89 15.55 -21.37
N GLU A 169 29.08 15.19 -20.88
CA GLU A 169 30.31 15.77 -21.42
C GLU A 169 30.50 15.21 -22.85
N ALA A 170 30.34 16.13 -23.82
CA ALA A 170 30.12 15.92 -25.26
C ALA A 170 28.71 15.42 -25.63
N ALA A 171 27.67 16.20 -25.29
CA ALA A 171 26.32 15.99 -25.84
C ALA A 171 26.38 15.84 -27.36
N GLU A 172 25.83 14.73 -27.87
CA GLU A 172 25.50 14.63 -29.29
C GLU A 172 24.68 15.88 -29.67
N PRO A 173 25.02 16.58 -30.76
CA PRO A 173 24.26 17.76 -31.16
C PRO A 173 22.78 17.39 -31.28
N ALA A 174 21.89 18.19 -30.69
CA ALA A 174 20.44 18.00 -30.76
C ALA A 174 19.93 18.33 -32.18
N THR A 175 20.24 17.45 -33.13
CA THR A 175 19.82 17.51 -34.53
C THR A 175 18.69 16.52 -34.78
N PRO A 176 17.73 16.81 -35.69
CA PRO A 176 16.65 15.88 -36.02
C PRO A 176 17.17 14.46 -36.26
N GLY A 177 16.51 13.49 -35.64
CA GLY A 177 16.83 12.07 -35.75
C GLY A 177 17.78 11.54 -34.67
N THR A 178 18.16 12.38 -33.70
CA THR A 178 19.02 12.01 -32.56
C THR A 178 18.24 11.97 -31.25
N MET A 179 18.75 11.21 -30.27
CA MET A 179 18.09 11.11 -28.96
C MET A 179 18.17 12.44 -28.21
N ALA A 180 19.28 13.17 -28.38
CA ALA A 180 19.44 14.52 -27.86
C ALA A 180 18.35 15.48 -28.39
N PHE A 181 17.97 15.36 -29.67
CA PHE A 181 16.86 16.14 -30.22
C PHE A 181 15.51 15.74 -29.63
N MET A 182 15.23 14.45 -29.47
CA MET A 182 14.02 13.99 -28.80
C MET A 182 13.94 14.50 -27.36
N GLN A 183 15.03 14.42 -26.60
CA GLN A 183 15.12 14.92 -25.22
C GLN A 183 14.92 16.45 -25.13
N GLU A 184 15.39 17.21 -26.11
CA GLU A 184 15.21 18.66 -26.16
C GLU A 184 13.77 19.05 -26.53
N LYS A 185 13.18 18.39 -27.53
CA LYS A 185 11.90 18.82 -28.12
C LYS A 185 10.68 18.13 -27.53
N ILE A 186 10.82 16.91 -27.03
CA ILE A 186 9.72 16.09 -26.53
C ILE A 186 9.78 16.04 -25.01
N GLN A 187 8.75 16.59 -24.37
CA GLN A 187 8.56 16.59 -22.92
C GLN A 187 7.59 15.49 -22.48
N HIS A 188 6.68 15.05 -23.36
CA HIS A 188 5.69 14.01 -23.07
C HIS A 188 5.71 12.90 -24.12
N VAL A 189 5.73 11.65 -23.65
CA VAL A 189 5.53 10.46 -24.48
C VAL A 189 4.21 9.82 -24.08
N VAL A 190 3.24 9.86 -24.99
CA VAL A 190 1.92 9.23 -24.83
C VAL A 190 1.90 7.96 -25.67
N VAL A 191 1.63 6.83 -25.05
CA VAL A 191 1.60 5.51 -25.69
C VAL A 191 0.19 4.95 -25.58
N TYR A 192 -0.46 4.66 -26.70
CA TYR A 192 -1.76 4.00 -26.75
C TYR A 192 -1.61 2.60 -27.36
N VAL A 193 -1.88 1.56 -26.57
CA VAL A 193 -1.69 0.16 -27.01
C VAL A 193 -3.04 -0.52 -27.20
N LEU A 194 -3.39 -0.78 -28.45
CA LEU A 194 -4.60 -1.45 -28.92
C LEU A 194 -4.45 -2.99 -28.95
N GLU A 195 -5.51 -3.70 -29.37
CA GLU A 195 -5.58 -5.16 -29.53
C GLU A 195 -6.73 -5.47 -30.50
N SER A 196 -6.64 -6.21 -31.61
CA SER A 196 -5.83 -7.38 -31.91
C SER A 196 -5.67 -7.47 -33.43
N ARG A 197 -4.77 -6.68 -34.02
CA ARG A 197 -4.69 -6.54 -35.49
C ARG A 197 -3.27 -6.63 -35.99
N SER A 198 -3.04 -7.51 -36.96
CA SER A 198 -1.79 -7.58 -37.70
C SER A 198 -1.62 -6.33 -38.57
N PHE A 199 -0.37 -5.98 -38.90
CA PHE A 199 -0.07 -4.84 -39.77
C PHE A 199 -0.85 -4.92 -41.08
N ASP A 200 -0.76 -6.06 -41.76
CA ASP A 200 -1.44 -6.30 -43.02
C ASP A 200 -2.97 -6.17 -42.94
N SER A 201 -3.58 -6.48 -41.78
CA SER A 201 -5.03 -6.43 -41.60
C SER A 201 -5.62 -5.02 -41.53
N VAL A 202 -4.84 -4.00 -41.16
CA VAL A 202 -5.36 -2.63 -40.97
C VAL A 202 -4.53 -1.52 -41.63
N LEU A 203 -3.26 -1.78 -41.95
CA LEU A 203 -2.35 -0.85 -42.64
C LEU A 203 -1.66 -1.45 -43.87
N GLY A 204 -1.89 -2.74 -44.18
CA GLY A 204 -1.28 -3.39 -45.34
C GLY A 204 -1.61 -2.71 -46.67
N TRP A 205 -2.80 -2.13 -46.79
CA TRP A 205 -3.26 -1.42 -48.00
C TRP A 205 -2.99 0.10 -47.96
N LEU A 206 -2.16 0.59 -47.03
CA LEU A 206 -1.91 2.02 -46.83
C LEU A 206 -1.33 2.73 -48.06
N TYR A 207 -0.33 2.11 -48.70
CA TYR A 207 0.30 2.63 -49.92
C TYR A 207 0.10 1.67 -51.09
N ASP A 208 -0.35 2.21 -52.20
CA ASP A 208 -0.43 1.51 -53.49
C ASP A 208 0.78 1.81 -54.38
N ALA A 209 0.85 1.17 -55.56
CA ALA A 209 1.95 1.38 -56.50
C ALA A 209 2.07 2.85 -56.99
N GLN A 210 1.02 3.66 -56.89
CA GLN A 210 1.02 5.06 -57.32
C GLN A 210 1.58 5.98 -56.22
N THR A 211 1.31 5.65 -54.97
CA THR A 211 1.70 6.43 -53.78
C THR A 211 3.02 5.96 -53.16
N ALA A 212 3.50 4.75 -53.45
CA ALA A 212 4.77 4.24 -52.94
C ALA A 212 5.99 5.15 -53.23
N GLY A 213 5.94 5.95 -54.31
CA GLY A 213 6.99 6.91 -54.67
C GLY A 213 7.06 8.16 -53.78
N SER A 214 6.06 8.43 -52.93
CA SER A 214 6.04 9.59 -52.03
C SER A 214 6.58 9.30 -50.63
N ILE A 215 7.00 8.06 -50.37
CA ILE A 215 7.44 7.62 -49.05
C ILE A 215 8.78 8.25 -48.67
N ASN A 216 8.83 8.86 -47.48
CA ASN A 216 10.05 9.28 -46.80
C ASN A 216 10.59 8.12 -45.97
N TRP A 217 11.76 7.61 -46.32
CA TRP A 217 12.34 6.44 -45.67
C TRP A 217 13.31 6.81 -44.54
N VAL A 218 13.16 6.17 -43.38
CA VAL A 218 14.03 6.28 -42.21
C VAL A 218 14.57 4.91 -41.81
N GLY A 219 15.87 4.83 -41.48
CA GLY A 219 16.47 3.61 -40.93
C GLY A 219 16.63 2.45 -41.92
N THR A 220 16.70 2.72 -43.22
CA THR A 220 16.90 1.71 -44.27
C THR A 220 18.01 2.11 -45.23
N THR A 221 18.71 1.11 -45.78
CA THR A 221 19.76 1.30 -46.80
C THR A 221 19.30 0.73 -48.14
N GLY A 222 19.42 1.49 -49.23
CA GLY A 222 19.08 1.04 -50.58
C GLY A 222 17.80 1.67 -51.14
N THR A 223 17.11 0.96 -52.03
CA THR A 223 15.80 1.37 -52.59
C THR A 223 14.71 0.46 -52.00
N PRO A 224 14.21 0.79 -50.80
CA PRO A 224 13.19 -0.01 -50.12
C PRO A 224 11.84 0.04 -50.84
N THR A 225 11.05 -1.02 -50.65
CA THR A 225 9.63 -1.10 -51.00
C THR A 225 8.81 -1.21 -49.73
N PHE A 226 7.60 -0.64 -49.73
CA PHE A 226 6.65 -0.82 -48.62
C PHE A 226 6.22 -2.28 -48.55
N GLU A 227 6.40 -2.93 -47.39
CA GLU A 227 5.94 -4.30 -47.17
C GLU A 227 4.44 -4.30 -46.83
N GLY A 228 3.62 -4.01 -47.84
CA GLY A 228 2.16 -3.97 -47.73
C GLY A 228 1.47 -5.28 -48.10
N ALA A 229 0.16 -5.32 -47.88
CA ALA A 229 -0.71 -6.40 -48.31
C ALA A 229 -0.78 -6.49 -49.83
N SER A 230 -1.00 -7.70 -50.34
CA SER A 230 -1.04 -7.97 -51.78
C SER A 230 -1.90 -9.19 -52.08
N THR A 231 -2.69 -9.14 -53.15
CA THR A 231 -3.45 -10.31 -53.63
C THR A 231 -2.58 -11.45 -54.13
N SER A 232 -1.27 -11.24 -54.28
CA SER A 232 -0.28 -12.29 -54.54
C SER A 232 0.15 -13.06 -53.29
N ASN A 233 -0.11 -12.52 -52.09
CA ASN A 233 0.09 -13.23 -50.83
C ASN A 233 -1.03 -14.25 -50.68
N THR A 234 -0.69 -15.50 -50.34
CA THR A 234 -1.66 -16.59 -50.31
C THR A 234 -1.40 -17.53 -49.13
N ASN A 235 -2.46 -18.15 -48.64
CA ASN A 235 -2.42 -19.35 -47.80
C ASN A 235 -3.06 -20.51 -48.57
N THR A 236 -2.65 -21.74 -48.26
CA THR A 236 -3.25 -22.93 -48.88
C THR A 236 -3.73 -23.88 -47.79
N ASP A 237 -5.02 -24.23 -47.83
CA ASP A 237 -5.58 -25.26 -46.95
C ASP A 237 -6.36 -26.29 -47.78
N ALA A 238 -6.19 -27.58 -47.45
CA ALA A 238 -6.75 -28.71 -48.19
C ALA A 238 -6.56 -28.65 -49.73
N GLY A 239 -5.50 -28.01 -50.21
CA GLY A 239 -5.21 -27.81 -51.64
C GLY A 239 -5.95 -26.63 -52.30
N VAL A 240 -6.71 -25.84 -51.54
CA VAL A 240 -7.39 -24.62 -51.98
C VAL A 240 -6.52 -23.42 -51.63
N VAL A 241 -6.31 -22.51 -52.60
CA VAL A 241 -5.52 -21.29 -52.42
C VAL A 241 -6.44 -20.13 -52.03
N TYR A 242 -6.11 -19.48 -50.93
CA TYR A 242 -6.81 -18.32 -50.38
C TYR A 242 -5.92 -17.09 -50.49
N PRO A 243 -6.18 -16.16 -51.42
CA PRO A 243 -5.42 -14.92 -51.53
C PRO A 243 -5.79 -13.93 -50.43
N GLN A 244 -4.84 -13.09 -50.05
CA GLN A 244 -5.10 -11.93 -49.21
C GLN A 244 -5.96 -10.91 -49.98
N ASN A 245 -7.00 -10.35 -49.37
CA ASN A 245 -7.93 -9.45 -50.06
C ASN A 245 -8.35 -8.26 -49.20
N GLN A 246 -8.96 -7.27 -49.83
CA GLN A 246 -9.60 -6.16 -49.15
C GLN A 246 -10.95 -6.61 -48.59
N TYR A 247 -11.24 -6.29 -47.33
CA TYR A 247 -12.54 -6.57 -46.74
C TYR A 247 -13.64 -5.80 -47.47
N ALA A 248 -14.73 -6.48 -47.84
CA ALA A 248 -15.86 -5.92 -48.58
C ALA A 248 -15.46 -5.04 -49.79
N ASP A 249 -14.40 -5.43 -50.52
CA ASP A 249 -13.83 -4.67 -51.65
C ASP A 249 -13.50 -3.20 -51.33
N GLY A 250 -13.18 -2.90 -50.06
CA GLY A 250 -12.89 -1.55 -49.58
C GLY A 250 -14.11 -0.63 -49.45
N THR A 251 -15.33 -1.18 -49.52
CA THR A 251 -16.57 -0.40 -49.43
C THR A 251 -16.96 -0.08 -47.98
N THR A 252 -17.72 1.02 -47.82
CA THR A 252 -18.29 1.50 -46.56
C THR A 252 -19.77 1.87 -46.76
N GLY A 253 -20.50 2.18 -45.68
CA GLY A 253 -21.89 2.64 -45.70
C GLY A 253 -22.89 1.62 -45.15
N SER A 254 -24.18 1.96 -45.22
CA SER A 254 -25.27 1.30 -44.47
C SER A 254 -25.56 -0.18 -44.83
N GLY A 255 -24.78 -0.79 -45.72
CA GLY A 255 -24.92 -2.19 -46.15
C GLY A 255 -23.73 -3.08 -45.78
N VAL A 256 -22.74 -2.53 -45.07
CA VAL A 256 -21.53 -3.22 -44.61
C VAL A 256 -21.40 -2.94 -43.12
N THR A 257 -20.90 -3.90 -42.34
CA THR A 257 -20.45 -3.71 -40.96
C THR A 257 -18.95 -3.95 -40.95
N LEU A 258 -18.14 -3.10 -40.31
CA LEU A 258 -16.68 -3.26 -40.30
C LEU A 258 -16.23 -4.13 -39.12
N ASP A 259 -16.70 -5.38 -39.07
CA ASP A 259 -16.53 -6.32 -37.93
C ASP A 259 -15.67 -7.56 -38.25
N SER A 260 -14.95 -7.57 -39.37
CA SER A 260 -14.22 -8.76 -39.80
C SER A 260 -12.97 -9.08 -38.95
N PRO A 261 -12.69 -10.36 -38.68
CA PRO A 261 -13.56 -11.52 -38.87
C PRO A 261 -14.66 -11.57 -37.80
N VAL A 262 -15.80 -12.18 -38.17
CA VAL A 262 -16.98 -12.27 -37.28
C VAL A 262 -16.69 -13.17 -36.08
N ASP A 263 -15.91 -14.23 -36.28
CA ASP A 263 -15.43 -15.11 -35.21
C ASP A 263 -14.03 -14.70 -34.78
N ASP A 264 -13.72 -14.90 -33.50
CA ASP A 264 -12.41 -14.58 -32.94
C ASP A 264 -11.37 -15.60 -33.43
N PRO A 265 -10.35 -15.18 -34.21
CA PRO A 265 -9.31 -16.10 -34.67
C PRO A 265 -8.51 -16.63 -33.48
N PHE A 266 -7.98 -17.85 -33.58
CA PHE A 266 -7.07 -18.37 -32.57
C PHE A 266 -5.76 -17.58 -32.57
N HIS A 267 -5.24 -17.24 -31.39
CA HIS A 267 -4.07 -16.37 -31.29
C HIS A 267 -3.25 -16.59 -30.00
N ASP A 268 -3.38 -17.77 -29.38
CA ASP A 268 -2.46 -18.24 -28.33
C ASP A 268 -1.13 -18.69 -28.92
N THR A 269 -0.12 -18.90 -28.06
CA THR A 269 1.24 -19.24 -28.51
C THR A 269 1.30 -20.45 -29.45
N PRO A 270 0.64 -21.60 -29.18
CA PRO A 270 0.67 -22.73 -30.11
C PRO A 270 0.07 -22.40 -31.48
N ASP A 271 -1.01 -21.62 -31.50
CA ASP A 271 -1.69 -21.19 -32.71
C ASP A 271 -0.83 -20.20 -33.50
N ALA A 272 -0.28 -19.17 -32.84
CA ALA A 272 0.63 -18.22 -33.46
C ALA A 272 1.88 -18.89 -34.06
N ILE A 273 2.39 -19.95 -33.42
CA ILE A 273 3.47 -20.77 -33.97
C ILE A 273 2.99 -21.54 -35.21
N HIS A 274 1.82 -22.18 -35.17
CA HIS A 274 1.28 -22.91 -36.33
C HIS A 274 0.95 -21.98 -37.51
N GLN A 275 0.50 -20.77 -37.23
CA GLN A 275 0.20 -19.75 -38.24
C GLN A 275 1.47 -19.30 -38.99
N GLN A 276 2.55 -19.03 -38.25
CA GLN A 276 3.84 -18.61 -38.79
C GLN A 276 4.64 -19.76 -39.41
N TRP A 277 4.50 -20.97 -38.88
CA TRP A 277 5.08 -22.20 -39.41
C TRP A 277 3.97 -23.24 -39.61
N SER A 278 3.58 -23.51 -40.86
CA SER A 278 2.55 -24.52 -41.17
C SER A 278 2.85 -25.94 -40.63
N GLY A 279 4.12 -26.26 -40.36
CA GLY A 279 4.56 -27.49 -39.68
C GLY A 279 4.57 -27.43 -38.15
N GLY A 280 4.05 -26.36 -37.55
CA GLY A 280 3.98 -26.10 -36.12
C GLY A 280 5.34 -26.06 -35.42
N TYR A 281 5.35 -26.42 -34.13
CA TYR A 281 6.54 -26.45 -33.28
C TYR A 281 7.71 -27.24 -33.88
N ALA A 282 7.45 -28.33 -34.61
CA ALA A 282 8.51 -29.14 -35.21
C ALA A 282 9.33 -28.34 -36.24
N SER A 283 8.67 -27.50 -37.04
CA SER A 283 9.35 -26.61 -38.00
C SER A 283 10.09 -25.47 -37.30
N TYR A 284 9.47 -24.86 -36.29
CA TYR A 284 10.08 -23.80 -35.48
C TYR A 284 11.37 -24.30 -34.78
N GLN A 285 11.30 -25.47 -34.12
CA GLN A 285 12.44 -26.08 -33.40
C GLN A 285 13.52 -26.61 -34.33
N ALA A 286 13.18 -26.97 -35.57
CA ALA A 286 14.14 -27.30 -36.62
C ALA A 286 14.88 -26.06 -37.18
N ASN A 287 14.58 -24.86 -36.68
CA ASN A 287 15.08 -23.59 -37.18
C ASN A 287 14.74 -23.31 -38.65
N ASN A 288 13.59 -23.81 -39.13
CA ASN A 288 13.09 -23.44 -40.45
C ASN A 288 12.66 -21.96 -40.46
N PRO A 289 12.82 -21.25 -41.59
CA PRO A 289 12.18 -19.94 -41.78
C PRO A 289 10.66 -20.04 -41.61
N ALA A 290 10.03 -19.00 -41.05
CA ALA A 290 8.58 -18.90 -40.99
C ALA A 290 8.01 -18.78 -42.42
N ASP A 291 7.08 -19.64 -42.78
CA ASP A 291 6.46 -19.68 -44.11
C ASP A 291 5.17 -18.85 -44.18
N MET A 292 4.65 -18.42 -43.02
CA MET A 292 3.42 -17.64 -42.85
C MET A 292 2.20 -18.30 -43.52
N SER A 293 2.21 -19.62 -43.69
CA SER A 293 1.25 -20.34 -44.55
C SER A 293 0.16 -21.09 -43.77
N GLY A 294 0.17 -21.01 -42.45
CA GLY A 294 -0.71 -21.78 -41.56
C GLY A 294 -1.96 -21.05 -41.06
N PHE A 295 -2.18 -19.78 -41.42
CA PHE A 295 -3.27 -18.94 -40.88
C PHE A 295 -4.66 -19.49 -41.20
N VAL A 296 -4.93 -19.82 -42.46
CA VAL A 296 -6.24 -20.38 -42.85
C VAL A 296 -6.44 -21.76 -42.26
N GLN A 297 -5.40 -22.60 -42.27
CA GLN A 297 -5.46 -23.95 -41.74
C GLN A 297 -5.74 -23.96 -40.23
N ASN A 298 -5.07 -23.08 -39.47
CA ASN A 298 -5.22 -23.00 -38.02
C ASN A 298 -6.61 -22.48 -37.62
N ASN A 299 -7.08 -21.43 -38.29
CA ASN A 299 -8.36 -20.79 -37.96
C ASN A 299 -9.57 -21.49 -38.58
N GLY A 300 -9.38 -22.29 -39.64
CA GLY A 300 -10.48 -22.87 -40.40
C GLY A 300 -11.33 -21.83 -41.14
N SER A 301 -10.84 -20.59 -41.27
CA SER A 301 -11.56 -19.47 -41.90
C SER A 301 -10.66 -18.72 -42.87
N ALA A 302 -11.21 -18.35 -44.02
CA ALA A 302 -10.53 -17.51 -45.01
C ALA A 302 -10.64 -16.01 -44.67
N GLU A 303 -11.50 -15.61 -43.73
CA GLU A 303 -11.67 -14.20 -43.34
C GLU A 303 -10.40 -13.61 -42.73
N VAL A 304 -9.56 -14.44 -42.10
CA VAL A 304 -8.25 -14.04 -41.55
C VAL A 304 -7.28 -13.53 -42.62
N MET A 305 -7.55 -13.83 -43.91
CA MET A 305 -6.80 -13.31 -45.06
C MET A 305 -7.31 -11.94 -45.54
N THR A 306 -8.34 -11.37 -44.93
CA THR A 306 -8.87 -10.06 -45.32
C THR A 306 -8.27 -8.93 -44.48
N GLY A 307 -8.13 -7.75 -45.09
CA GLY A 307 -7.66 -6.54 -44.42
C GLY A 307 -8.46 -5.31 -44.84
N PHE A 308 -8.56 -4.35 -43.94
CA PHE A 308 -9.26 -3.09 -44.15
C PHE A 308 -8.43 -2.09 -44.97
N THR A 309 -9.12 -1.26 -45.74
CA THR A 309 -8.51 -0.23 -46.58
C THR A 309 -8.47 1.14 -45.90
N PRO A 310 -7.68 2.11 -46.41
CA PRO A 310 -7.69 3.49 -45.91
C PRO A 310 -9.06 4.17 -45.94
N ASN A 311 -9.97 3.74 -46.82
CA ASN A 311 -11.34 4.27 -46.86
C ASN A 311 -12.21 3.75 -45.70
N GLN A 312 -11.91 2.55 -45.19
CA GLN A 312 -12.64 1.91 -44.10
C GLN A 312 -12.08 2.31 -42.73
N LEU A 313 -10.76 2.53 -42.64
CA LEU A 313 -10.06 2.95 -41.42
C LEU A 313 -9.30 4.28 -41.61
N PRO A 314 -10.01 5.39 -41.88
CA PRO A 314 -9.41 6.65 -42.30
C PRO A 314 -8.63 7.39 -41.21
N ILE A 315 -8.90 7.15 -39.92
CA ILE A 315 -8.18 7.74 -38.79
C ILE A 315 -6.84 7.03 -38.62
N LEU A 316 -6.81 5.70 -38.47
CA LEU A 316 -5.56 4.95 -38.29
C LEU A 316 -4.64 5.11 -39.53
N ASN A 317 -5.18 4.92 -40.74
CA ASN A 317 -4.41 5.09 -41.97
C ASN A 317 -4.06 6.58 -42.23
N GLY A 318 -4.92 7.51 -41.82
CA GLY A 318 -4.68 8.94 -41.90
C GLY A 318 -3.54 9.40 -41.00
N LEU A 319 -3.45 8.88 -39.77
CA LEU A 319 -2.34 9.14 -38.86
C LEU A 319 -1.04 8.50 -39.38
N ALA A 320 -1.11 7.28 -39.91
CA ALA A 320 0.05 6.60 -40.51
C ALA A 320 0.64 7.38 -41.70
N SER A 321 -0.20 7.81 -42.65
CA SER A 321 0.23 8.60 -43.82
C SER A 321 0.49 10.08 -43.50
N GLY A 322 -0.16 10.66 -42.49
CA GLY A 322 0.07 12.03 -42.04
C GLY A 322 1.38 12.22 -41.29
N PHE A 323 1.94 11.14 -40.74
CA PHE A 323 3.15 11.12 -39.93
C PHE A 323 4.06 9.94 -40.33
N ALA A 324 4.38 9.05 -39.39
CA ALA A 324 5.26 7.90 -39.61
C ALA A 324 4.64 6.59 -39.16
N VAL A 325 4.89 5.54 -39.93
CA VAL A 325 4.51 4.15 -39.61
C VAL A 325 5.73 3.23 -39.79
N SER A 326 5.85 2.21 -38.96
CA SER A 326 6.80 1.12 -39.20
C SER A 326 6.10 -0.01 -39.93
N ASP A 327 6.63 -0.40 -41.08
CA ASP A 327 6.22 -1.61 -41.81
C ASP A 327 7.06 -2.84 -41.42
N MET A 328 7.91 -2.71 -40.39
CA MET A 328 8.77 -3.77 -39.85
C MET A 328 8.79 -3.71 -38.31
N TRP A 329 7.62 -3.52 -37.70
CA TRP A 329 7.42 -3.62 -36.25
C TRP A 329 6.65 -4.89 -35.93
N PHE A 330 7.19 -5.73 -35.05
CA PHE A 330 6.66 -7.04 -34.75
C PHE A 330 6.07 -7.13 -33.34
N CYS A 331 5.12 -8.04 -33.15
CA CYS A 331 4.83 -8.57 -31.82
C CYS A 331 6.12 -9.09 -31.22
N SER A 332 6.34 -8.84 -29.94
CA SER A 332 7.57 -9.32 -29.29
C SER A 332 7.57 -10.84 -29.25
N GLU A 333 6.46 -11.47 -28.90
CA GLU A 333 6.34 -12.92 -28.87
C GLU A 333 5.28 -13.42 -29.84
N ALA A 334 5.46 -14.64 -30.32
CA ALA A 334 4.43 -15.40 -31.02
C ALA A 334 3.40 -15.90 -30.00
N GLY A 335 2.53 -15.01 -29.50
CA GLY A 335 1.61 -15.35 -28.41
C GLY A 335 0.53 -14.30 -28.12
N ALA A 336 -0.17 -14.51 -27.02
CA ALA A 336 -1.37 -13.76 -26.63
C ALA A 336 -1.07 -12.38 -26.03
N THR A 337 -2.14 -11.65 -25.67
CA THR A 337 -2.08 -10.25 -25.22
C THR A 337 -1.29 -10.12 -23.92
N THR A 338 -1.53 -11.05 -23.00
CA THR A 338 -0.82 -11.12 -21.72
C THR A 338 0.70 -11.17 -21.94
N THR A 339 1.17 -12.08 -22.80
CA THR A 339 2.61 -12.28 -23.06
C THR A 339 3.28 -11.09 -23.76
N ASN A 340 2.61 -10.50 -24.75
CA ASN A 340 3.17 -9.37 -25.50
C ASN A 340 3.13 -8.06 -24.70
N ARG A 341 2.10 -7.83 -23.89
CA ARG A 341 2.06 -6.68 -22.97
C ARG A 341 3.03 -6.84 -21.81
N ALA A 342 3.21 -8.06 -21.28
CA ALA A 342 4.28 -8.35 -20.34
C ALA A 342 5.65 -7.99 -20.93
N THR A 343 5.88 -8.31 -22.21
CA THR A 343 7.17 -7.99 -22.88
C THR A 343 7.37 -6.48 -23.06
N LEU A 344 6.31 -5.73 -23.36
CA LEU A 344 6.36 -4.26 -23.35
C LEU A 344 6.70 -3.74 -21.96
N ALA A 345 5.97 -4.21 -20.95
CA ALA A 345 6.06 -3.70 -19.59
C ALA A 345 7.36 -4.09 -18.90
N THR A 346 7.89 -5.30 -19.12
CA THR A 346 8.98 -5.90 -18.33
C THR A 346 10.20 -6.32 -19.15
N GLY A 347 10.14 -6.18 -20.48
CA GLY A 347 11.19 -6.67 -21.39
C GLY A 347 11.12 -8.17 -21.69
N SER A 348 10.17 -8.91 -21.08
CA SER A 348 9.92 -10.35 -21.32
C SER A 348 8.44 -10.73 -21.17
N ALA A 349 8.04 -11.85 -21.78
CA ALA A 349 6.76 -12.50 -21.52
C ALA A 349 6.67 -13.24 -20.18
N LEU A 350 7.62 -13.02 -19.25
CA LEU A 350 7.65 -13.64 -17.92
C LEU A 350 7.68 -15.18 -17.95
N ASP A 351 8.26 -15.76 -19.02
CA ASP A 351 8.27 -17.21 -19.29
C ASP A 351 6.85 -17.84 -19.36
N ILE A 352 5.85 -17.04 -19.72
CA ILE A 352 4.44 -17.42 -19.83
C ILE A 352 4.06 -17.51 -21.32
N THR A 353 3.27 -18.52 -21.68
CA THR A 353 2.79 -18.78 -23.05
C THR A 353 1.27 -18.69 -23.20
N VAL A 354 0.57 -18.40 -22.09
CA VAL A 354 -0.90 -18.38 -22.03
C VAL A 354 -1.41 -17.00 -21.63
N SER A 355 -2.65 -16.70 -21.99
CA SER A 355 -3.37 -15.53 -21.49
C SER A 355 -3.95 -15.80 -20.09
N TYR A 356 -3.86 -14.82 -19.19
CA TYR A 356 -4.59 -14.82 -17.92
C TYR A 356 -5.74 -13.83 -18.03
N GLU A 357 -6.95 -14.34 -18.25
CA GLU A 357 -8.13 -13.50 -18.51
C GLU A 357 -9.22 -13.67 -17.44
N GLY A 358 -8.92 -14.35 -16.33
CA GLY A 358 -9.78 -14.46 -15.16
C GLY A 358 -9.37 -15.58 -14.19
N GLY A 359 -10.14 -15.71 -13.10
CA GLY A 359 -9.94 -16.73 -12.05
C GLY A 359 -8.69 -16.52 -11.19
N ASP A 360 -8.37 -17.52 -10.36
CA ASP A 360 -7.28 -17.45 -9.36
C ASP A 360 -5.92 -17.04 -9.95
N ALA A 361 -5.63 -17.47 -11.19
CA ALA A 361 -4.36 -17.13 -11.84
C ALA A 361 -4.23 -15.62 -12.13
N TYR A 362 -5.33 -14.94 -12.43
CA TYR A 362 -5.40 -13.50 -12.63
C TYR A 362 -5.42 -12.78 -11.27
N THR A 363 -6.38 -13.13 -10.41
CA THR A 363 -6.59 -12.48 -9.10
C THR A 363 -5.34 -12.45 -8.21
N PHE A 364 -4.58 -13.55 -8.17
CA PHE A 364 -3.38 -13.67 -7.34
C PHE A 364 -2.08 -13.50 -8.16
N PHE A 365 -2.16 -12.89 -9.35
CA PHE A 365 -0.98 -12.59 -10.13
C PHE A 365 -0.02 -11.60 -9.42
N PRO A 366 -0.51 -10.52 -8.78
CA PRO A 366 0.37 -9.57 -8.07
C PRO A 366 1.18 -10.20 -6.93
N ASP A 367 0.67 -11.28 -6.32
CA ASP A 367 1.33 -11.98 -5.20
C ASP A 367 2.58 -12.78 -5.64
N ARG A 368 2.82 -12.89 -6.95
CA ARG A 368 3.96 -13.64 -7.50
C ARG A 368 5.21 -12.77 -7.59
N GLN A 369 6.37 -13.44 -7.61
CA GLN A 369 7.63 -12.75 -7.89
C GLN A 369 7.68 -12.35 -9.38
N HIS A 370 7.96 -11.08 -9.64
CA HIS A 370 7.98 -10.52 -10.99
C HIS A 370 9.35 -9.97 -11.37
N ARG A 371 9.65 -10.07 -12.68
CA ARG A 371 10.67 -9.23 -13.33
C ARG A 371 10.22 -7.77 -13.32
N GLN A 372 11.17 -6.85 -13.28
CA GLN A 372 10.85 -5.43 -13.13
C GLN A 372 10.09 -4.89 -14.32
N SER A 373 9.10 -4.07 -14.04
CA SER A 373 8.44 -3.26 -15.05
C SER A 373 9.19 -1.97 -15.35
N VAL A 374 8.87 -1.37 -16.50
CA VAL A 374 9.39 -0.06 -16.92
C VAL A 374 9.13 0.99 -15.85
N TRP A 375 7.93 0.99 -15.24
CA TRP A 375 7.56 1.92 -14.17
C TRP A 375 8.38 1.69 -12.90
N LYS A 376 8.66 0.43 -12.53
CA LYS A 376 9.61 0.13 -11.46
C LYS A 376 11.00 0.67 -11.76
N VAL A 377 11.49 0.52 -12.99
CA VAL A 377 12.77 1.11 -13.40
C VAL A 377 12.72 2.64 -13.29
N LEU A 378 11.64 3.30 -13.72
CA LEU A 378 11.49 4.75 -13.55
C LEU A 378 11.58 5.16 -12.07
N SER A 379 10.84 4.48 -11.20
CA SER A 379 10.84 4.75 -9.76
C SER A 379 12.20 4.52 -9.12
N ASN A 380 12.92 3.45 -9.50
CA ASN A 380 14.31 3.20 -9.05
C ASN A 380 15.27 4.36 -9.34
N PHE A 381 14.96 5.18 -10.35
CA PHE A 381 15.71 6.38 -10.74
C PHE A 381 15.07 7.69 -10.26
N ALA A 382 14.17 7.62 -9.29
CA ALA A 382 13.44 8.75 -8.73
C ALA A 382 12.58 9.51 -9.75
N ILE A 383 12.07 8.81 -10.76
CA ILE A 383 11.16 9.36 -11.77
C ILE A 383 9.75 8.88 -11.44
N SER A 384 8.91 9.76 -10.88
CA SER A 384 7.50 9.50 -10.59
C SER A 384 6.53 10.16 -11.58
N ASP A 385 7.04 10.93 -12.54
CA ASP A 385 6.22 11.67 -13.49
C ASP A 385 5.71 10.79 -14.65
N TRP A 386 4.86 9.82 -14.29
CA TRP A 386 4.24 8.87 -15.20
C TRP A 386 2.83 8.48 -14.74
N ALA A 387 1.98 8.05 -15.69
CA ALA A 387 0.68 7.48 -15.39
C ALA A 387 0.24 6.39 -16.39
N ILE A 388 -0.55 5.45 -15.90
CA ILE A 388 -1.32 4.44 -16.63
C ILE A 388 -2.79 4.89 -16.62
N TYR A 389 -3.36 5.10 -17.80
CA TYR A 389 -4.75 5.49 -18.00
C TYR A 389 -5.56 4.32 -18.54
N TYR A 390 -6.49 3.78 -17.75
CA TYR A 390 -7.33 2.65 -18.13
C TYR A 390 -8.72 3.10 -18.57
N SER A 391 -9.24 2.52 -19.65
CA SER A 391 -10.60 2.86 -20.11
C SER A 391 -11.68 2.04 -19.41
N VAL A 392 -11.40 0.79 -19.05
CA VAL A 392 -12.30 -0.10 -18.29
C VAL A 392 -11.51 -0.96 -17.32
N LEU A 393 -12.20 -1.49 -16.31
CA LEU A 393 -11.66 -2.52 -15.41
C LEU A 393 -11.87 -3.90 -16.03
N TRP A 394 -10.83 -4.73 -16.04
CA TRP A 394 -10.92 -6.14 -16.41
C TRP A 394 -10.92 -6.99 -15.14
N GLU A 395 -11.97 -7.79 -14.94
CA GLU A 395 -12.17 -8.58 -13.71
C GLU A 395 -12.07 -7.73 -12.42
N GLY A 396 -12.49 -6.46 -12.49
CA GLY A 396 -12.45 -5.53 -11.36
C GLY A 396 -11.14 -4.72 -11.20
N TYR A 397 -10.14 -4.91 -12.08
CA TYR A 397 -8.83 -4.28 -11.94
C TYR A 397 -8.36 -3.54 -13.22
N PRO A 398 -7.54 -2.47 -13.11
CA PRO A 398 -6.82 -1.91 -14.26
C PRO A 398 -5.76 -2.91 -14.76
N TYR A 399 -5.96 -3.46 -15.96
CA TYR A 399 -5.26 -4.64 -16.47
C TYR A 399 -3.72 -4.54 -16.46
N THR A 400 -3.15 -3.48 -17.03
CA THR A 400 -1.67 -3.35 -17.09
C THR A 400 -1.04 -3.13 -15.72
N TYR A 401 -1.69 -2.35 -14.85
CA TYR A 401 -1.21 -2.15 -13.48
C TYR A 401 -1.24 -3.47 -12.71
N HIS A 402 -2.39 -4.14 -12.69
CA HIS A 402 -2.60 -5.37 -11.93
C HIS A 402 -1.61 -6.48 -12.33
N LEU A 403 -1.43 -6.72 -13.62
CA LEU A 403 -0.57 -7.82 -14.06
C LEU A 403 0.92 -7.49 -14.05
N TYR A 404 1.32 -6.23 -14.24
CA TYR A 404 2.73 -5.91 -14.52
C TYR A 404 3.37 -4.89 -13.59
N LEU A 405 2.65 -4.32 -12.62
CA LEU A 405 3.20 -3.33 -11.70
C LEU A 405 2.83 -3.58 -10.24
N GLU A 406 1.59 -3.99 -9.97
CA GLU A 406 1.10 -4.27 -8.62
C GLU A 406 1.97 -5.34 -7.94
N GLY A 407 2.30 -5.11 -6.67
CA GLY A 407 3.19 -5.95 -5.87
C GLY A 407 4.69 -5.64 -6.07
N GLN A 408 5.06 -4.81 -7.05
CA GLN A 408 6.45 -4.46 -7.30
C GLN A 408 6.90 -3.15 -6.63
N LEU A 409 5.98 -2.20 -6.43
CA LEU A 409 6.20 -0.88 -5.81
C LEU A 409 5.13 -0.60 -4.75
N PRO A 410 5.35 -1.02 -3.49
CA PRO A 410 4.40 -0.74 -2.40
C PRO A 410 4.02 0.73 -2.24
N SER A 411 4.89 1.67 -2.61
CA SER A 411 4.58 3.10 -2.59
C SER A 411 3.48 3.47 -3.58
N VAL A 412 3.44 2.81 -4.74
CA VAL A 412 2.39 2.99 -5.76
C VAL A 412 1.16 2.17 -5.38
N ASP A 413 1.33 0.92 -4.95
CA ASP A 413 0.22 0.02 -4.58
C ASP A 413 -0.59 0.58 -3.41
N ALA A 414 0.08 1.29 -2.50
CA ALA A 414 -0.60 1.99 -1.42
C ALA A 414 -1.45 3.16 -1.94
N TYR A 415 -1.12 3.79 -3.07
CA TYR A 415 -1.77 4.99 -3.61
C TYR A 415 -1.95 4.92 -5.14
N PRO A 416 -2.67 3.92 -5.67
CA PRO A 416 -2.65 3.64 -7.11
C PRO A 416 -3.19 4.82 -7.92
N THR A 417 -4.16 5.58 -7.40
CA THR A 417 -4.79 6.72 -8.09
C THR A 417 -3.84 7.88 -8.44
N GLY A 418 -2.67 7.97 -7.82
CA GLY A 418 -1.64 8.94 -8.19
C GLY A 418 -1.08 8.67 -9.60
N HIS A 419 -0.99 7.39 -9.97
CA HIS A 419 -0.39 6.95 -11.23
C HIS A 419 -1.33 6.13 -12.12
N VAL A 420 -2.39 5.55 -11.60
CA VAL A 420 -3.30 4.64 -12.27
C VAL A 420 -4.69 5.24 -12.24
N LYS A 421 -5.15 5.77 -13.38
CA LYS A 421 -6.31 6.64 -13.45
C LYS A 421 -7.27 6.21 -14.57
N PRO A 422 -8.57 6.51 -14.48
CA PRO A 422 -9.47 6.35 -15.62
C PRO A 422 -9.02 7.19 -16.83
N ILE A 423 -9.36 6.77 -18.03
CA ILE A 423 -8.98 7.46 -19.28
C ILE A 423 -9.49 8.90 -19.34
N GLN A 424 -10.59 9.23 -18.64
CA GLN A 424 -11.07 10.61 -18.56
C GLN A 424 -10.02 11.55 -17.97
N SER A 425 -9.24 11.09 -16.99
CA SER A 425 -8.19 11.87 -16.36
C SER A 425 -7.07 12.27 -17.32
N PHE A 426 -6.86 11.53 -18.42
CA PHE A 426 -5.89 11.94 -19.45
C PHE A 426 -6.34 13.23 -20.14
N TYR A 427 -7.62 13.33 -20.50
CA TYR A 427 -8.19 14.54 -21.10
C TYR A 427 -8.21 15.70 -20.11
N ASP A 428 -8.49 15.41 -18.85
CA ASP A 428 -8.45 16.39 -17.77
C ASP A 428 -7.01 16.89 -17.54
N ASP A 429 -6.02 16.01 -17.57
CA ASP A 429 -4.60 16.35 -17.42
C ASP A 429 -4.08 17.20 -18.59
N ILE A 430 -4.56 16.94 -19.82
CA ILE A 430 -4.31 17.82 -20.97
C ILE A 430 -4.92 19.21 -20.75
N THR A 431 -6.18 19.25 -20.28
CA THR A 431 -6.93 20.50 -20.08
C THR A 431 -6.33 21.33 -18.95
N ASN A 432 -5.94 20.68 -17.86
CA ASN A 432 -5.39 21.28 -16.64
C ASN A 432 -3.89 21.54 -16.71
N GLN A 433 -3.24 21.14 -17.80
CA GLN A 433 -1.80 21.29 -17.99
C GLN A 433 -0.98 20.51 -16.93
N THR A 434 -1.43 19.30 -16.62
CA THR A 434 -0.82 18.36 -15.65
C THR A 434 -0.49 16.99 -16.27
N LEU A 435 -0.37 16.92 -17.61
CA LEU A 435 -0.06 15.68 -18.33
C LEU A 435 1.31 15.15 -17.88
N PRO A 436 1.39 13.88 -17.40
CA PRO A 436 2.66 13.31 -17.00
C PRO A 436 3.66 13.21 -18.15
N ARG A 437 4.95 13.13 -17.84
CA ARG A 437 5.99 12.94 -18.86
C ARG A 437 5.83 11.63 -19.62
N PHE A 438 5.45 10.55 -18.95
CA PHE A 438 5.13 9.28 -19.61
C PHE A 438 3.69 8.86 -19.33
N SER A 439 2.86 8.77 -20.37
CA SER A 439 1.46 8.37 -20.26
C SER A 439 1.22 7.09 -21.06
N PHE A 440 0.74 6.04 -20.40
CA PHE A 440 0.38 4.77 -21.02
C PHE A 440 -1.13 4.61 -21.02
N LEU A 441 -1.76 4.50 -22.18
CA LEU A 441 -3.22 4.48 -22.36
C LEU A 441 -3.66 3.09 -22.82
N GLU A 442 -4.74 2.61 -22.22
CA GLU A 442 -5.37 1.33 -22.56
C GLU A 442 -6.78 1.55 -23.14
N PRO A 443 -7.18 0.78 -24.18
CA PRO A 443 -8.51 0.88 -24.78
C PRO A 443 -9.58 0.28 -23.87
N VAL A 444 -10.84 0.45 -24.27
CA VAL A 444 -11.90 -0.46 -23.87
C VAL A 444 -11.60 -1.80 -24.56
N TRP A 445 -11.30 -2.83 -23.77
CA TRP A 445 -10.79 -4.13 -24.20
C TRP A 445 -11.74 -4.91 -25.11
N TYR A 446 -12.49 -5.83 -24.54
CA TYR A 446 -13.54 -6.60 -25.18
C TYR A 446 -14.69 -6.65 -24.20
N ASP A 447 -15.90 -6.34 -24.68
CA ASP A 447 -17.14 -6.47 -23.92
C ASP A 447 -18.13 -7.25 -24.79
N PRO A 448 -18.44 -8.51 -24.45
CA PRO A 448 -19.42 -9.31 -25.17
C PRO A 448 -20.81 -8.66 -25.30
N SER A 449 -21.10 -7.67 -24.45
CA SER A 449 -22.39 -6.98 -24.33
C SER A 449 -22.35 -5.52 -24.77
N GLY A 450 -21.19 -4.99 -25.18
CA GLY A 450 -20.95 -3.55 -25.31
C GLY A 450 -20.06 -3.15 -26.48
N VAL A 451 -19.78 -1.85 -26.54
CA VAL A 451 -18.93 -1.22 -27.54
C VAL A 451 -17.51 -1.16 -27.00
N PHE A 452 -16.54 -1.72 -27.73
CA PHE A 452 -15.13 -1.70 -27.34
C PHE A 452 -14.25 -0.98 -28.38
N THR A 453 -13.12 -0.43 -27.93
CA THR A 453 -12.29 0.48 -28.73
C THR A 453 -10.91 -0.08 -29.07
N SER A 454 -10.67 -1.36 -28.72
CA SER A 454 -9.40 -2.05 -28.90
C SER A 454 -9.07 -2.38 -30.36
N TYR A 455 -10.08 -2.47 -31.24
CA TYR A 455 -10.05 -3.13 -32.56
C TYR A 455 -10.02 -4.67 -32.49
N HIS A 456 -10.47 -5.29 -31.39
CA HIS A 456 -10.52 -6.73 -31.29
C HIS A 456 -11.38 -7.34 -32.42
N PRO A 457 -11.01 -8.50 -33.00
CA PRO A 457 -11.93 -9.31 -33.81
C PRO A 457 -13.27 -9.56 -33.10
N THR A 458 -14.33 -9.92 -33.82
CA THR A 458 -15.74 -10.09 -33.36
C THR A 458 -16.56 -8.82 -33.10
N GLY A 459 -15.96 -7.63 -33.23
CA GLY A 459 -16.70 -6.38 -33.13
C GLY A 459 -16.27 -5.34 -34.14
N ASP A 460 -17.13 -4.34 -34.25
CA ASP A 460 -16.94 -3.20 -35.15
C ASP A 460 -15.71 -2.39 -34.75
N VAL A 461 -14.87 -2.05 -35.72
CA VAL A 461 -13.61 -1.30 -35.52
C VAL A 461 -13.80 0.21 -35.47
N LEU A 462 -14.95 0.75 -35.90
CA LEU A 462 -15.20 2.20 -35.93
C LEU A 462 -15.16 2.88 -34.54
N PRO A 463 -15.65 2.26 -33.45
CA PRO A 463 -15.42 2.72 -32.08
C PRO A 463 -13.95 3.02 -31.76
N GLY A 464 -13.06 2.13 -32.20
CA GLY A 464 -11.62 2.30 -32.05
C GLY A 464 -11.07 3.49 -32.84
N GLU A 465 -11.53 3.68 -34.09
CA GLU A 465 -11.15 4.83 -34.93
C GLU A 465 -11.48 6.16 -34.25
N GLN A 466 -12.65 6.26 -33.61
CA GLN A 466 -13.03 7.50 -32.92
C GLN A 466 -12.27 7.72 -31.62
N ALA A 467 -12.05 6.69 -30.81
CA ALA A 467 -11.23 6.82 -29.61
C ALA A 467 -9.83 7.34 -29.97
N LEU A 468 -9.26 6.82 -31.07
CA LEU A 468 -7.98 7.25 -31.60
C LEU A 468 -8.00 8.72 -32.08
N GLU A 469 -9.06 9.11 -32.80
CA GLU A 469 -9.25 10.49 -33.26
C GLU A 469 -9.26 11.46 -32.06
N GLN A 470 -9.95 11.12 -30.97
CA GLN A 470 -10.05 11.99 -29.80
C GLN A 470 -8.77 12.13 -29.01
N ILE A 471 -8.03 11.04 -28.81
CA ILE A 471 -6.72 11.09 -28.16
C ILE A 471 -5.80 12.01 -28.98
N TYR A 472 -5.80 11.84 -30.31
CA TYR A 472 -5.02 12.70 -31.21
C TYR A 472 -5.48 14.16 -31.14
N GLU A 473 -6.77 14.43 -31.24
CA GLU A 473 -7.32 15.78 -31.23
C GLU A 473 -7.10 16.49 -29.89
N ALA A 474 -7.18 15.78 -28.76
CA ALA A 474 -6.89 16.35 -27.44
C ALA A 474 -5.47 16.89 -27.37
N ILE A 475 -4.49 16.13 -27.89
CA ILE A 475 -3.09 16.56 -27.96
C ILE A 475 -2.92 17.66 -29.03
N ALA A 476 -3.42 17.43 -30.25
CA ALA A 476 -3.19 18.29 -31.40
C ALA A 476 -3.85 19.67 -31.26
N ASN A 477 -4.98 19.77 -30.55
CA ASN A 477 -5.66 21.04 -30.28
C ASN A 477 -5.14 21.75 -29.03
N SER A 478 -4.32 21.10 -28.19
CA SER A 478 -3.74 21.74 -27.02
C SER A 478 -2.57 22.65 -27.43
N PRO A 479 -2.65 23.98 -27.18
CA PRO A 479 -1.54 24.89 -27.47
C PRO A 479 -0.30 24.61 -26.60
N THR A 480 -0.48 23.92 -25.47
CA THR A 480 0.59 23.54 -24.56
C THR A 480 1.29 22.26 -25.01
N TYR A 481 0.52 21.25 -25.44
CA TYR A 481 1.03 19.90 -25.66
C TYR A 481 1.29 19.51 -27.11
N ARG A 482 0.73 20.25 -28.07
CA ARG A 482 0.83 19.91 -29.50
C ARG A 482 2.27 19.77 -29.99
N GLU A 483 3.18 20.62 -29.53
CA GLU A 483 4.56 20.67 -30.03
C GLU A 483 5.53 19.76 -29.28
N ASN A 484 5.32 19.53 -27.99
CA ASN A 484 6.26 18.81 -27.11
C ASN A 484 5.80 17.39 -26.74
N THR A 485 4.71 16.90 -27.35
CA THR A 485 4.22 15.53 -27.15
C THR A 485 4.48 14.67 -28.38
N VAL A 486 4.90 13.43 -28.16
CA VAL A 486 4.83 12.36 -29.17
C VAL A 486 3.74 11.37 -28.76
N LEU A 487 2.82 11.09 -29.69
CA LEU A 487 1.83 10.04 -29.55
C LEU A 487 2.32 8.80 -30.32
N VAL A 488 2.47 7.68 -29.63
CA VAL A 488 2.81 6.38 -30.21
C VAL A 488 1.59 5.48 -30.13
N ILE A 489 1.14 4.98 -31.27
CA ILE A 489 -0.01 4.09 -31.38
C ILE A 489 0.53 2.72 -31.78
N SER A 490 0.25 1.70 -30.99
CA SER A 490 0.71 0.33 -31.26
C SER A 490 -0.38 -0.68 -30.93
N PHE A 491 -0.16 -1.94 -31.30
CA PHE A 491 -1.02 -3.07 -30.89
C PHE A 491 -0.21 -4.07 -30.07
N SER A 492 -0.87 -4.75 -29.13
CA SER A 492 -0.27 -5.80 -28.32
C SER A 492 0.03 -7.06 -29.13
N LYS A 493 -0.91 -7.49 -29.99
CA LYS A 493 -0.80 -8.70 -30.81
C LYS A 493 -1.51 -8.57 -32.17
N GLY A 494 -1.19 -9.49 -33.08
CA GLY A 494 -1.79 -9.57 -34.41
C GLY A 494 -3.20 -10.21 -34.49
N GLY A 495 -3.71 -10.78 -33.39
CA GLY A 495 -5.08 -11.30 -33.29
C GLY A 495 -5.40 -12.50 -34.18
N GLY A 496 -4.40 -13.29 -34.59
CA GLY A 496 -4.58 -14.42 -35.50
C GLY A 496 -4.88 -14.02 -36.96
N MET A 497 -4.80 -12.72 -37.26
CA MET A 497 -4.94 -12.18 -38.61
C MET A 497 -3.67 -12.39 -39.42
N TYR A 498 -3.84 -12.65 -40.71
CA TYR A 498 -2.73 -12.88 -41.62
C TYR A 498 -1.77 -11.69 -41.69
N ASP A 499 -0.48 -11.97 -41.71
CA ASP A 499 0.59 -11.06 -42.10
C ASP A 499 1.59 -11.81 -42.96
N HIS A 500 2.01 -11.23 -44.08
CA HIS A 500 2.86 -11.93 -45.03
C HIS A 500 4.34 -11.94 -44.65
N VAL A 501 4.80 -11.05 -43.75
CA VAL A 501 6.22 -10.92 -43.46
C VAL A 501 6.66 -11.98 -42.45
N PRO A 502 7.67 -12.81 -42.77
CA PRO A 502 8.17 -13.84 -41.87
C PRO A 502 8.61 -13.31 -40.51
N ALA A 503 8.32 -14.09 -39.47
CA ALA A 503 8.85 -13.89 -38.12
C ALA A 503 10.38 -13.79 -38.14
N ALA A 504 10.93 -12.85 -37.37
CA ALA A 504 12.37 -12.69 -37.21
C ALA A 504 12.89 -13.44 -36.00
N ARG A 505 14.11 -13.97 -36.09
CA ARG A 505 14.82 -14.52 -34.92
C ARG A 505 15.29 -13.39 -34.03
N MET A 506 15.06 -13.53 -32.74
CA MET A 506 15.40 -12.57 -31.71
C MET A 506 16.26 -13.24 -30.64
N LYS A 507 16.95 -12.41 -29.87
CA LYS A 507 17.56 -12.89 -28.64
C LYS A 507 16.46 -13.18 -27.63
N ARG A 508 16.63 -14.24 -26.84
CA ARG A 508 15.75 -14.52 -25.71
C ARG A 508 15.70 -13.34 -24.76
N ALA A 509 14.53 -13.06 -24.20
CA ALA A 509 14.38 -12.02 -23.20
C ALA A 509 15.26 -12.29 -21.98
N TRP A 510 15.24 -13.53 -21.46
CA TRP A 510 16.24 -14.02 -20.51
C TRP A 510 16.92 -15.30 -21.01
N PRO A 511 18.20 -15.56 -20.67
CA PRO A 511 18.90 -16.78 -21.08
C PRO A 511 18.21 -18.07 -20.66
N ASN A 512 17.48 -18.04 -19.54
CA ASN A 512 16.76 -19.16 -18.98
C ASN A 512 15.27 -19.24 -19.38
N ASP A 513 14.79 -18.35 -20.27
CA ASP A 513 13.44 -18.46 -20.80
C ASP A 513 13.30 -19.70 -21.70
N GLY A 514 12.18 -20.40 -21.54
CA GLY A 514 11.83 -21.57 -22.31
C GLY A 514 10.69 -22.36 -21.67
N ASN A 515 9.53 -22.34 -22.31
CA ASN A 515 8.34 -23.03 -21.83
C ASN A 515 7.68 -23.86 -22.95
N ASP A 516 7.28 -25.10 -22.65
CA ASP A 516 6.61 -26.03 -23.58
C ASP A 516 7.23 -26.17 -24.97
N GLY A 517 8.56 -26.00 -25.05
CA GLY A 517 9.30 -26.08 -26.31
C GLY A 517 9.29 -24.80 -27.15
N TYR A 518 8.67 -23.72 -26.67
CA TYR A 518 8.87 -22.35 -27.15
C TYR A 518 10.08 -21.72 -26.44
N GLY A 519 10.89 -20.99 -27.20
CA GLY A 519 12.18 -20.48 -26.73
C GLY A 519 12.19 -18.97 -26.49
N PHE A 520 11.09 -18.26 -26.76
CA PHE A 520 11.03 -16.79 -26.71
C PHE A 520 12.14 -16.12 -27.55
N ASP A 521 12.53 -16.76 -28.65
CA ASP A 521 13.65 -16.36 -29.53
C ASP A 521 13.20 -16.01 -30.96
N VAL A 522 11.91 -15.70 -31.11
CA VAL A 522 11.30 -15.24 -32.37
C VAL A 522 10.27 -14.15 -32.07
N THR A 523 10.08 -13.26 -33.03
CA THR A 523 8.93 -12.35 -33.02
C THR A 523 7.62 -13.10 -33.30
N GLY A 524 6.49 -12.45 -33.01
CA GLY A 524 5.21 -12.80 -33.64
C GLY A 524 5.04 -12.09 -34.99
N THR A 525 3.79 -11.96 -35.44
CA THR A 525 3.43 -11.21 -36.66
C THR A 525 3.71 -9.72 -36.51
N ARG A 526 3.80 -8.99 -37.64
CA ARG A 526 3.86 -7.53 -37.59
C ARG A 526 2.58 -6.94 -37.01
N VAL A 527 2.73 -5.85 -36.27
CA VAL A 527 1.63 -5.03 -35.74
C VAL A 527 1.77 -3.59 -36.21
N PRO A 528 0.67 -2.85 -36.34
CA PRO A 528 0.73 -1.41 -36.58
C PRO A 528 1.52 -0.71 -35.47
N THR A 529 2.50 0.12 -35.86
CA THR A 529 3.12 1.09 -34.95
C THR A 529 3.31 2.43 -35.65
N ILE A 530 2.64 3.46 -35.15
CA ILE A 530 2.59 4.80 -35.72
C ILE A 530 3.20 5.78 -34.73
N VAL A 531 4.02 6.71 -35.21
CA VAL A 531 4.61 7.78 -34.41
C VAL A 531 4.10 9.13 -34.91
N VAL A 532 3.37 9.84 -34.05
CA VAL A 532 2.70 11.10 -34.34
C VAL A 532 3.38 12.24 -33.59
N SER A 533 3.95 13.18 -34.33
CA SER A 533 4.56 14.41 -33.81
C SER A 533 4.71 15.44 -34.94
N PRO A 534 4.60 16.74 -34.66
CA PRO A 534 4.83 17.78 -35.68
C PRO A 534 6.27 17.80 -36.20
N TYR A 535 7.22 17.12 -35.55
CA TYR A 535 8.60 16.98 -36.02
C TYR A 535 8.81 15.84 -37.03
N VAL A 536 7.77 15.05 -37.30
CA VAL A 536 7.78 13.95 -38.26
C VAL A 536 7.25 14.43 -39.62
N LYS A 537 7.86 14.03 -40.74
CA LYS A 537 7.34 14.35 -42.08
C LYS A 537 6.16 13.44 -42.44
N PRO A 538 5.18 13.91 -43.22
CA PRO A 538 4.12 13.03 -43.71
C PRO A 538 4.69 11.96 -44.67
N ASN A 539 3.96 10.87 -44.81
CA ASN A 539 4.30 9.69 -45.59
C ASN A 539 5.65 9.09 -45.18
N THR A 540 5.96 9.05 -43.89
CA THR A 540 7.21 8.44 -43.42
C THR A 540 7.02 6.95 -43.16
N VAL A 541 7.93 6.13 -43.69
CA VAL A 541 8.06 4.73 -43.28
C VAL A 541 9.42 4.56 -42.62
N PHE A 542 9.43 4.05 -41.39
CA PHE A 542 10.65 3.85 -40.62
C PHE A 542 10.89 2.38 -40.31
N ARG A 543 12.16 1.96 -40.37
CA ARG A 543 12.63 0.62 -40.02
C ARG A 543 13.80 0.73 -39.06
N SER A 544 14.11 -0.36 -38.38
CA SER A 544 15.27 -0.40 -37.49
C SER A 544 16.54 -0.12 -38.29
N SER A 545 17.32 0.84 -37.82
CA SER A 545 18.65 1.15 -38.36
C SER A 545 19.71 0.13 -37.94
N THR A 546 19.33 -0.86 -37.13
CA THR A 546 20.18 -1.93 -36.63
C THR A 546 19.81 -3.28 -37.27
N GLY A 547 20.60 -4.33 -37.01
CA GLY A 547 20.24 -5.69 -37.42
C GLY A 547 19.09 -6.32 -36.62
N VAL A 548 18.59 -5.64 -35.59
CA VAL A 548 17.52 -6.12 -34.71
C VAL A 548 16.21 -5.43 -35.13
N PRO A 549 15.14 -6.18 -35.46
CA PRO A 549 13.83 -5.61 -35.77
C PRO A 549 13.23 -4.78 -34.62
N TYR A 550 12.29 -3.91 -34.95
CA TYR A 550 11.48 -3.25 -33.92
C TYR A 550 10.43 -4.21 -33.35
N ASP A 551 10.22 -4.13 -32.04
CA ASP A 551 9.12 -4.77 -31.31
C ASP A 551 8.73 -3.91 -30.08
N SER A 552 7.83 -4.39 -29.23
CA SER A 552 7.38 -3.65 -28.04
C SER A 552 8.52 -3.27 -27.08
N THR A 553 9.63 -4.02 -27.05
CA THR A 553 10.81 -3.66 -26.24
C THR A 553 11.52 -2.41 -26.76
N SER A 554 11.39 -2.12 -28.06
CA SER A 554 11.92 -0.88 -28.68
C SER A 554 11.20 0.38 -28.18
N LEU A 555 9.92 0.24 -27.81
CA LEU A 555 9.15 1.31 -27.16
C LEU A 555 9.69 1.59 -25.75
N ALA A 556 9.79 0.55 -24.92
CA ALA A 556 10.33 0.68 -23.57
C ALA A 556 11.78 1.20 -23.59
N ALA A 557 12.63 0.69 -24.49
CA ALA A 557 14.00 1.16 -24.67
C ALA A 557 14.07 2.65 -25.06
N THR A 558 13.15 3.11 -25.91
CA THR A 558 13.10 4.53 -26.31
C THR A 558 12.70 5.41 -25.12
N VAL A 559 11.68 5.02 -24.33
CA VAL A 559 11.25 5.77 -23.13
C VAL A 559 12.36 5.86 -22.10
N LEU A 560 13.02 4.74 -21.78
CA LEU A 560 14.09 4.70 -20.78
C LEU A 560 15.31 5.53 -21.22
N THR A 561 15.68 5.45 -22.51
CA THR A 561 16.78 6.26 -23.07
C THR A 561 16.43 7.75 -23.09
N TRP A 562 15.20 8.09 -23.49
CA TRP A 562 14.70 9.47 -23.49
C TRP A 562 14.71 10.09 -22.09
N LEU A 563 14.34 9.33 -21.07
CA LEU A 563 14.41 9.77 -19.67
C LEU A 563 15.84 9.80 -19.09
N GLY A 564 16.85 9.42 -19.88
CA GLY A 564 18.26 9.51 -19.52
C GLY A 564 18.75 8.38 -18.61
N ILE A 565 18.01 7.28 -18.54
CA ILE A 565 18.41 6.11 -17.73
C ILE A 565 19.43 5.29 -18.53
N PRO A 566 20.66 5.07 -18.02
CA PRO A 566 21.67 4.28 -18.71
C PRO A 566 21.20 2.84 -18.98
N ARG A 567 21.40 2.36 -20.20
CA ARG A 567 20.93 1.05 -20.70
C ARG A 567 21.44 -0.14 -19.90
N GLU A 568 22.65 -0.04 -19.38
CA GLU A 568 23.27 -1.01 -18.48
C GLU A 568 22.57 -1.13 -17.11
N LEU A 569 21.74 -0.16 -16.72
CA LEU A 569 21.04 -0.12 -15.44
C LEU A 569 19.53 -0.38 -15.56
N TRP A 570 19.02 -0.82 -16.71
CA TRP A 570 17.61 -1.11 -16.86
C TRP A 570 17.21 -2.38 -16.11
N GLY A 571 18.03 -3.45 -16.15
CA GLY A 571 17.72 -4.70 -15.44
C GLY A 571 16.48 -5.43 -15.95
N MET A 572 16.07 -5.16 -17.21
CA MET A 572 14.84 -5.66 -17.83
C MET A 572 15.10 -6.76 -18.88
N GLY A 573 16.25 -7.44 -18.81
CA GLY A 573 16.54 -8.58 -19.67
C GLY A 573 17.35 -8.24 -20.91
N ASP A 574 17.74 -9.28 -21.63
CA ASP A 574 18.71 -9.23 -22.70
C ASP A 574 18.12 -8.73 -24.03
N ARG A 575 16.84 -9.03 -24.29
CA ARG A 575 16.14 -8.59 -25.50
C ARG A 575 15.98 -7.09 -25.54
N ILE A 576 15.41 -6.48 -24.49
CA ILE A 576 15.29 -5.02 -24.38
C ILE A 576 16.66 -4.32 -24.34
N HIS A 577 17.67 -4.96 -23.75
CA HIS A 577 19.02 -4.40 -23.72
C HIS A 577 19.63 -4.25 -25.13
N GLU A 578 19.23 -5.08 -26.10
CA GLU A 578 19.65 -4.97 -27.51
C GLU A 578 18.63 -4.23 -28.39
N ALA A 579 17.49 -3.82 -27.84
CA ALA A 579 16.41 -3.23 -28.61
C ALA A 579 16.79 -1.88 -29.21
N PRO A 580 16.52 -1.67 -30.52
CA PRO A 580 16.74 -0.38 -31.16
C PRO A 580 15.76 0.69 -30.65
N THR A 581 16.13 1.96 -30.73
CA THR A 581 15.25 3.11 -30.44
C THR A 581 14.79 3.77 -31.74
N PHE A 582 13.71 4.58 -31.70
CA PHE A 582 13.04 5.11 -32.90
C PHE A 582 13.12 6.62 -33.09
N GLU A 583 13.96 7.34 -32.33
CA GLU A 583 14.15 8.79 -32.41
C GLU A 583 14.54 9.28 -33.82
N ALA A 584 15.13 8.41 -34.64
CA ALA A 584 15.48 8.68 -36.04
C ALA A 584 14.29 9.16 -36.90
N VAL A 585 13.05 8.89 -36.45
CA VAL A 585 11.81 9.29 -37.14
C VAL A 585 11.60 10.81 -37.18
N PHE A 586 12.19 11.55 -36.24
CA PHE A 586 12.10 13.02 -36.19
C PHE A 586 12.98 13.64 -37.28
N GLN A 587 12.37 14.20 -38.31
CA GLN A 587 13.09 14.66 -39.51
C GLN A 587 13.12 16.19 -39.64
N ASN A 588 12.21 16.90 -38.98
CA ASN A 588 12.11 18.35 -39.07
C ASN A 588 12.75 19.00 -37.84
N ALA A 589 13.54 20.07 -38.05
CA ALA A 589 14.09 20.86 -36.95
C ALA A 589 13.05 21.78 -36.28
N THR A 590 11.95 22.07 -36.99
CA THR A 590 10.85 22.91 -36.52
C THR A 590 9.54 22.14 -36.60
N ALA A 591 8.66 22.36 -35.62
CA ALA A 591 7.33 21.77 -35.60
C ALA A 591 6.53 22.19 -36.85
N ARG A 592 5.89 21.22 -37.50
CA ARG A 592 4.92 21.44 -38.58
C ARG A 592 3.70 22.20 -38.07
N THR A 593 3.18 23.10 -38.91
CA THR A 593 1.95 23.85 -38.63
C THR A 593 0.71 23.21 -39.24
N ASP A 594 0.87 22.31 -40.21
CA ASP A 594 -0.24 21.55 -40.76
C ASP A 594 -0.73 20.51 -39.75
N VAL A 595 -2.04 20.50 -39.52
CA VAL A 595 -2.73 19.53 -38.66
C VAL A 595 -3.65 18.72 -39.57
N PRO A 596 -3.36 17.42 -39.81
CA PRO A 596 -4.26 16.56 -40.55
C PRO A 596 -5.65 16.53 -39.92
N THR A 597 -6.68 16.65 -40.76
CA THR A 597 -8.08 16.42 -40.41
C THR A 597 -8.56 15.19 -41.15
N PHE A 598 -9.27 14.31 -40.45
CA PHE A 598 -9.74 13.06 -41.02
C PHE A 598 -11.27 13.10 -41.17
N THR A 599 -11.80 12.29 -42.09
CA THR A 599 -13.25 12.12 -42.24
C THR A 599 -13.56 10.68 -41.84
N ARG A 600 -14.38 10.51 -40.79
CA ARG A 600 -14.75 9.18 -40.31
C ARG A 600 -15.43 8.37 -41.41
N ALA A 601 -15.10 7.08 -41.43
CA ALA A 601 -15.91 6.11 -42.15
C ALA A 601 -17.26 5.94 -41.45
N ALA A 602 -18.24 5.42 -42.18
CA ALA A 602 -19.56 5.10 -41.66
C ALA A 602 -19.98 3.75 -42.20
N ASP A 603 -20.79 3.02 -41.46
CA ASP A 603 -21.23 1.69 -41.84
C ASP A 603 -22.70 1.44 -41.38
N ALA A 604 -23.16 0.19 -41.36
CA ALA A 604 -24.53 -0.16 -40.98
C ALA A 604 -24.84 0.06 -39.50
N THR A 605 -23.84 -0.09 -38.63
CA THR A 605 -23.89 -0.01 -37.17
C THR A 605 -23.58 1.40 -36.67
N TRP A 606 -22.69 2.13 -37.35
CA TRP A 606 -22.28 3.49 -37.04
C TRP A 606 -22.45 4.43 -38.25
N PRO A 607 -23.66 5.00 -38.45
CA PRO A 607 -23.90 5.99 -39.50
C PRO A 607 -23.06 7.26 -39.34
N ALA A 608 -22.86 7.99 -40.45
CA ALA A 608 -22.07 9.23 -40.46
C ALA A 608 -22.60 10.26 -39.44
N GLY A 609 -21.72 10.78 -38.59
CA GLY A 609 -22.05 11.74 -37.55
C GLY A 609 -22.54 11.13 -36.24
N THR A 610 -22.53 9.80 -36.10
CA THR A 610 -22.75 9.13 -34.81
C THR A 610 -21.56 9.43 -33.91
N PRO A 611 -21.73 10.15 -32.79
CA PRO A 611 -20.72 10.17 -31.75
C PRO A 611 -20.71 8.77 -31.16
N ILE A 612 -19.57 8.07 -31.23
CA ILE A 612 -19.39 6.94 -30.34
C ILE A 612 -19.37 7.47 -28.91
N PRO A 613 -19.94 6.75 -27.94
CA PRO A 613 -19.75 7.06 -26.52
C PRO A 613 -18.26 6.92 -26.27
N THR A 614 -17.59 8.05 -26.23
CA THR A 614 -16.12 8.13 -26.22
C THR A 614 -15.58 8.63 -24.90
N ALA A 615 -16.48 9.05 -24.06
CA ALA A 615 -16.21 9.33 -22.69
C ALA A 615 -16.99 8.29 -21.89
N ALA A 616 -16.63 8.13 -20.63
CA ALA A 616 -17.70 8.05 -19.65
C ALA A 616 -18.74 9.12 -20.05
N PRO A 617 -20.02 8.78 -20.27
CA PRO A 617 -21.01 9.55 -21.03
C PRO A 617 -20.81 11.07 -20.90
N THR A 618 -20.72 11.79 -22.04
CA THR A 618 -20.45 13.25 -22.11
C THR A 618 -21.03 13.92 -20.90
N PRO A 619 -20.22 14.58 -20.04
CA PRO A 619 -20.72 15.11 -18.79
C PRO A 619 -21.97 15.98 -19.05
N VAL A 620 -23.14 15.45 -18.73
CA VAL A 620 -24.42 16.11 -18.95
C VAL A 620 -24.71 16.91 -17.69
N SER A 621 -24.69 18.22 -17.81
CA SER A 621 -25.22 19.11 -16.79
C SER A 621 -26.71 19.36 -17.07
N SER A 622 -27.56 19.11 -16.08
CA SER A 622 -29.01 19.26 -16.23
C SER A 622 -29.66 19.84 -14.98
N THR A 623 -30.71 20.63 -15.17
CA THR A 623 -31.47 21.28 -14.09
C THR A 623 -32.77 20.53 -13.84
N TRP A 624 -33.09 20.25 -12.59
CA TRP A 624 -34.35 19.65 -12.15
C TRP A 624 -35.52 20.60 -12.41
N GLN A 625 -36.59 20.10 -13.03
CA GLN A 625 -37.76 20.86 -13.46
C GLN A 625 -39.04 20.33 -12.82
N VAL A 626 -40.18 20.94 -13.15
CA VAL A 626 -41.51 20.42 -12.80
C VAL A 626 -41.76 19.16 -13.61
N GLY A 627 -41.29 18.06 -13.04
CA GLY A 627 -41.37 16.72 -13.57
C GLY A 627 -42.76 16.09 -13.55
N ILE A 628 -42.85 14.89 -14.11
CA ILE A 628 -44.07 14.06 -14.10
C ILE A 628 -44.20 13.21 -12.83
N ASP A 629 -43.07 12.97 -12.16
CA ASP A 629 -42.96 12.19 -10.93
C ASP A 629 -41.71 12.63 -10.14
N ASN A 630 -41.31 11.82 -9.16
CA ASN A 630 -40.17 12.07 -8.27
C ASN A 630 -38.92 11.25 -8.66
N ALA A 631 -38.95 10.44 -9.71
CA ALA A 631 -37.85 9.53 -10.01
C ALA A 631 -36.67 10.30 -10.63
N TRP A 632 -35.45 10.07 -10.14
CA TRP A 632 -34.24 10.64 -10.72
C TRP A 632 -34.10 10.26 -12.19
N THR A 633 -34.40 9.00 -12.54
CA THR A 633 -34.25 8.47 -13.91
C THR A 633 -35.37 8.83 -14.88
N SER A 634 -36.40 9.56 -14.42
CA SER A 634 -37.41 10.13 -15.30
C SER A 634 -36.83 11.33 -16.05
N TYR A 635 -36.33 11.10 -17.27
CA TYR A 635 -35.74 12.09 -18.18
C TYR A 635 -36.55 13.39 -18.31
N GLN A 636 -37.88 13.31 -18.20
CA GLN A 636 -38.79 14.46 -18.31
C GLN A 636 -38.71 15.43 -17.10
N ASN A 637 -38.13 14.99 -16.00
CA ASN A 637 -37.89 15.81 -14.81
C ASN A 637 -36.63 16.67 -14.96
N TRP A 638 -35.86 16.50 -16.04
CA TRP A 638 -34.59 17.17 -16.28
C TRP A 638 -34.64 18.08 -17.51
N SER A 639 -34.00 19.23 -17.42
CA SER A 639 -33.89 20.17 -18.54
C SER A 639 -33.30 19.52 -19.78
N GLY A 640 -33.97 19.67 -20.92
CA GLY A 640 -33.50 19.07 -22.18
C GLY A 640 -33.71 17.56 -22.29
N GLY A 641 -34.36 16.92 -21.31
CA GLY A 641 -34.72 15.50 -21.39
C GLY A 641 -33.56 14.53 -21.19
N ASN A 642 -32.48 14.94 -20.51
CA ASN A 642 -31.29 14.12 -20.29
C ASN A 642 -30.97 14.01 -18.79
N LEU A 643 -30.61 12.80 -18.33
CA LEU A 643 -30.10 12.58 -16.98
C LEU A 643 -28.74 13.27 -16.83
N PRO A 644 -28.46 13.89 -15.67
CA PRO A 644 -27.17 14.49 -15.44
C PRO A 644 -26.12 13.40 -15.21
N THR A 645 -24.96 13.56 -15.86
CA THR A 645 -23.72 12.81 -15.58
C THR A 645 -22.57 13.73 -15.15
N ASP A 646 -22.76 15.04 -15.25
CA ASP A 646 -21.87 16.11 -14.77
C ASP A 646 -22.46 16.83 -13.57
N VAL A 647 -23.18 17.94 -13.79
CA VAL A 647 -23.80 18.77 -12.76
C VAL A 647 -25.30 18.56 -12.73
N ALA A 648 -25.83 18.00 -11.65
CA ALA A 648 -27.24 18.00 -11.35
C ALA A 648 -27.62 19.27 -10.59
N THR A 649 -28.39 20.18 -11.21
CA THR A 649 -28.74 21.49 -10.64
C THR A 649 -30.17 21.52 -10.10
N PHE A 650 -30.35 22.05 -8.89
CA PHE A 650 -31.64 22.19 -8.22
C PHE A 650 -31.92 23.65 -7.86
N GLY A 651 -33.16 24.11 -8.03
CA GLY A 651 -33.54 25.53 -7.88
C GLY A 651 -34.93 25.76 -7.32
N SER A 652 -35.58 26.86 -7.70
CA SER A 652 -36.88 27.22 -7.10
C SER A 652 -38.07 26.42 -7.64
N THR A 653 -37.86 25.46 -8.54
CA THR A 653 -38.92 24.73 -9.26
C THR A 653 -38.69 23.22 -9.24
N GLY A 654 -39.78 22.45 -9.29
CA GLY A 654 -39.73 20.97 -9.32
C GLY A 654 -40.30 20.33 -8.07
N ALA A 655 -40.51 19.02 -8.12
CA ALA A 655 -40.83 18.23 -6.93
C ALA A 655 -39.62 18.18 -6.00
N THR A 656 -39.84 18.31 -4.70
CA THR A 656 -38.77 18.34 -3.70
C THR A 656 -38.34 16.97 -3.20
N GLY A 657 -39.16 15.92 -3.43
CA GLY A 657 -38.76 14.54 -3.16
C GLY A 657 -38.18 13.92 -4.42
N ILE A 658 -36.93 13.47 -4.36
CA ILE A 658 -36.20 12.83 -5.45
C ILE A 658 -35.94 11.38 -5.06
N VAL A 659 -36.22 10.41 -5.93
CA VAL A 659 -36.11 8.99 -5.63
C VAL A 659 -35.09 8.33 -6.56
N PHE A 660 -34.12 7.63 -5.99
CA PHE A 660 -33.24 6.69 -6.69
C PHE A 660 -33.84 5.30 -6.57
N ALA A 661 -34.16 4.66 -7.70
CA ALA A 661 -34.79 3.34 -7.72
C ALA A 661 -33.76 2.22 -7.48
N TYR A 662 -34.24 1.08 -6.98
CA TYR A 662 -33.44 -0.12 -6.81
C TYR A 662 -32.77 -0.60 -8.12
N ASN A 663 -31.49 -0.99 -8.04
CA ASN A 663 -30.67 -1.45 -9.16
C ASN A 663 -30.56 -0.47 -10.35
N ASP A 664 -30.66 0.83 -10.07
CA ASP A 664 -30.54 1.90 -11.07
C ASP A 664 -29.33 2.81 -10.76
N PRO A 665 -28.08 2.31 -10.88
CA PRO A 665 -26.88 3.03 -10.46
C PRO A 665 -26.66 4.31 -11.27
N GLN A 666 -26.52 5.44 -10.58
CA GLN A 666 -26.27 6.75 -11.16
C GLN A 666 -24.84 7.22 -10.86
N LEU A 667 -24.23 7.94 -11.80
CA LEU A 667 -22.92 8.56 -11.66
C LEU A 667 -23.00 10.04 -12.05
N VAL A 668 -22.57 10.93 -11.15
CA VAL A 668 -22.48 12.38 -11.41
C VAL A 668 -21.16 12.96 -10.93
N ASN A 669 -20.73 14.06 -11.53
CA ASN A 669 -19.60 14.85 -11.06
C ASN A 669 -19.99 15.73 -9.85
N SER A 670 -21.16 16.38 -9.89
CA SER A 670 -21.63 17.22 -8.77
C SER A 670 -23.14 17.39 -8.69
N ILE A 671 -23.61 17.73 -7.48
CA ILE A 671 -24.98 18.19 -7.21
C ILE A 671 -24.90 19.64 -6.72
N GLN A 672 -25.63 20.55 -7.37
CA GLN A 672 -25.60 21.99 -7.06
C GLN A 672 -27.00 22.53 -6.74
N PHE A 673 -27.17 23.10 -5.55
CA PHE A 673 -28.36 23.84 -5.17
C PHE A 673 -28.10 25.34 -5.35
N THR A 674 -28.90 25.97 -6.19
CA THR A 674 -28.86 27.42 -6.46
C THR A 674 -29.34 28.23 -5.24
N ALA A 675 -29.09 29.55 -5.23
CA ALA A 675 -29.40 30.39 -4.06
C ALA A 675 -30.89 30.43 -3.68
N ASP A 676 -31.78 30.21 -4.65
CA ASP A 676 -33.23 30.15 -4.50
C ASP A 676 -33.78 28.71 -4.44
N ALA A 677 -32.91 27.71 -4.26
CA ALA A 677 -33.32 26.32 -4.17
C ALA A 677 -34.30 26.07 -3.02
N GLN A 678 -35.35 25.28 -3.31
CA GLN A 678 -36.25 24.75 -2.28
C GLN A 678 -35.49 23.77 -1.35
N ALA A 679 -36.13 23.32 -0.27
CA ALA A 679 -35.60 22.21 0.53
C ALA A 679 -35.95 20.89 -0.17
N TYR A 680 -34.96 20.23 -0.74
CA TYR A 680 -35.06 18.93 -1.41
C TYR A 680 -34.68 17.79 -0.46
N THR A 681 -35.32 16.64 -0.68
CA THR A 681 -35.04 15.35 -0.02
C THR A 681 -34.76 14.31 -1.10
N PHE A 682 -33.60 13.66 -1.04
CA PHE A 682 -33.19 12.57 -1.91
C PHE A 682 -33.35 11.25 -1.16
N THR A 683 -34.19 10.36 -1.65
CA THR A 683 -34.50 9.07 -1.03
C THR A 683 -33.96 7.95 -1.90
N PHE A 684 -33.29 7.00 -1.27
CA PHE A 684 -32.78 5.79 -1.91
C PHE A 684 -33.79 4.66 -1.68
N ASP A 685 -34.07 3.86 -2.70
CA ASP A 685 -34.98 2.71 -2.58
C ASP A 685 -34.48 1.72 -1.53
N GLU A 686 -35.41 1.00 -0.92
CA GLU A 686 -35.24 0.24 0.30
C GLU A 686 -34.49 -1.09 0.10
N GLU A 687 -34.27 -1.52 -1.15
CA GLU A 687 -33.72 -2.84 -1.52
C GLU A 687 -32.18 -2.85 -1.78
N GLN A 688 -31.56 -4.04 -1.70
CA GLN A 688 -30.10 -4.28 -1.72
C GLN A 688 -29.42 -4.16 -3.10
N ALA A 689 -28.95 -2.97 -3.50
CA ALA A 689 -28.36 -2.82 -4.83
C ALA A 689 -26.99 -3.54 -4.98
N ALA A 690 -26.72 -4.11 -6.16
CA ALA A 690 -25.44 -4.76 -6.47
C ALA A 690 -24.27 -3.77 -6.70
N ALA A 691 -24.60 -2.47 -6.83
CA ALA A 691 -23.67 -1.35 -6.99
C ALA A 691 -24.28 -0.10 -6.32
N PRO A 692 -23.46 0.94 -6.01
CA PRO A 692 -23.98 2.21 -5.49
C PRO A 692 -25.09 2.79 -6.37
N MET A 693 -26.24 3.07 -5.77
CA MET A 693 -27.36 3.74 -6.45
C MET A 693 -26.98 5.15 -6.90
N LEU A 694 -26.11 5.83 -6.16
CA LEU A 694 -25.52 7.10 -6.58
C LEU A 694 -24.03 7.12 -6.26
N THR A 695 -23.22 7.44 -7.26
CA THR A 695 -21.80 7.76 -7.12
C THR A 695 -21.58 9.23 -7.48
N ILE A 696 -20.93 9.98 -6.61
CA ILE A 696 -20.51 11.37 -6.84
C ILE A 696 -18.99 11.39 -6.90
N ALA A 697 -18.42 11.54 -8.10
CA ALA A 697 -16.99 11.32 -8.35
C ALA A 697 -16.20 12.58 -8.71
N GLY A 698 -16.75 13.76 -8.42
CA GLY A 698 -16.28 15.02 -8.98
C GLY A 698 -16.12 16.16 -8.00
N ALA A 699 -16.71 17.33 -8.31
CA ALA A 699 -16.71 18.49 -7.41
C ALA A 699 -17.57 18.29 -6.15
N GLY A 700 -18.44 17.27 -6.11
CA GLY A 700 -19.25 16.94 -4.92
C GLY A 700 -20.58 17.68 -4.85
N VAL A 701 -21.06 17.92 -3.63
CA VAL A 701 -22.34 18.58 -3.35
C VAL A 701 -22.09 20.01 -2.89
N ALA A 702 -22.74 20.98 -3.53
CA ALA A 702 -22.67 22.39 -3.16
C ALA A 702 -24.07 22.96 -2.94
N ASN A 703 -24.24 23.76 -1.88
CA ASN A 703 -25.52 24.40 -1.58
C ASN A 703 -25.32 25.91 -1.37
N ALA A 704 -25.79 26.70 -2.33
CA ALA A 704 -25.80 28.16 -2.25
C ALA A 704 -27.08 28.71 -1.59
N SER A 705 -28.09 27.87 -1.34
CA SER A 705 -29.32 28.27 -0.66
C SER A 705 -29.13 28.32 0.86
N SER A 706 -30.05 29.01 1.56
CA SER A 706 -30.14 28.95 3.02
C SER A 706 -30.93 27.77 3.55
N ASN A 707 -31.53 26.95 2.67
CA ASN A 707 -32.34 25.80 3.03
C ASN A 707 -31.45 24.58 3.25
N THR A 708 -31.80 23.76 4.24
CA THR A 708 -31.18 22.44 4.44
C THR A 708 -31.65 21.48 3.36
N GLN A 709 -30.71 20.75 2.75
CA GLN A 709 -30.98 19.71 1.77
C GLN A 709 -30.69 18.35 2.40
N THR A 710 -31.54 17.36 2.15
CA THR A 710 -31.52 16.10 2.88
C THR A 710 -31.31 14.92 1.94
N PHE A 711 -30.43 13.98 2.31
CA PHE A 711 -30.26 12.68 1.65
C PHE A 711 -30.63 11.58 2.64
N ASP A 712 -31.74 10.90 2.38
CA ASP A 712 -32.26 9.76 3.15
C ASP A 712 -31.77 8.46 2.53
N VAL A 713 -30.61 7.99 3.00
CA VAL A 713 -29.91 6.77 2.58
C VAL A 713 -30.36 5.61 3.47
N TYR A 714 -31.52 5.05 3.15
CA TYR A 714 -32.09 3.90 3.85
C TYR A 714 -32.01 2.63 3.00
N ALA A 715 -31.68 1.49 3.62
CA ALA A 715 -31.65 0.20 2.93
C ALA A 715 -32.01 -0.97 3.85
N THR A 716 -32.16 -2.17 3.26
CA THR A 716 -32.47 -3.44 3.94
C THR A 716 -31.26 -4.40 4.11
N SER A 717 -30.00 -3.98 3.83
CA SER A 717 -28.86 -4.91 3.58
C SER A 717 -27.97 -5.26 4.76
N THR A 718 -27.72 -6.57 4.99
CA THR A 718 -26.81 -7.16 6.00
C THR A 718 -25.39 -7.45 5.48
N ALA A 719 -25.05 -7.06 4.26
CA ALA A 719 -23.73 -7.31 3.67
C ALA A 719 -22.87 -6.04 3.73
N THR A 720 -21.61 -6.19 4.17
CA THR A 720 -20.72 -5.05 4.43
C THR A 720 -20.21 -4.38 3.15
N ASP A 721 -20.48 -4.90 1.96
CA ASP A 721 -19.95 -4.45 0.67
C ASP A 721 -21.00 -3.74 -0.22
N GLN A 722 -22.27 -3.69 0.20
CA GLN A 722 -23.38 -3.14 -0.59
C GLN A 722 -23.68 -1.67 -0.27
N ILE A 723 -22.93 -0.76 -0.91
CA ILE A 723 -23.03 0.69 -0.74
C ILE A 723 -24.26 1.26 -1.48
N GLN A 724 -24.95 2.26 -0.91
CA GLN A 724 -26.05 2.98 -1.59
C GLN A 724 -25.60 4.33 -2.15
N LEU A 725 -24.73 5.04 -1.44
CA LEU A 725 -24.18 6.32 -1.86
C LEU A 725 -22.65 6.32 -1.71
N ALA A 726 -21.93 6.59 -2.80
CA ALA A 726 -20.48 6.68 -2.81
C ALA A 726 -19.99 8.08 -3.20
N PHE A 727 -18.97 8.57 -2.48
CA PHE A 727 -18.16 9.73 -2.87
C PHE A 727 -16.78 9.25 -3.29
N GLN A 728 -16.33 9.66 -4.47
CA GLN A 728 -15.07 9.22 -5.07
C GLN A 728 -14.23 10.43 -5.52
N ASN A 729 -13.00 10.17 -5.92
CA ASN A 729 -11.98 11.12 -6.31
C ASN A 729 -11.77 12.19 -5.23
N THR A 730 -12.18 13.43 -5.49
CA THR A 730 -12.06 14.57 -4.56
C THR A 730 -13.42 15.10 -4.12
N ALA A 731 -14.49 14.33 -4.33
CA ALA A 731 -15.85 14.81 -4.12
C ALA A 731 -16.10 15.18 -2.65
N GLY A 732 -16.68 16.37 -2.44
CA GLY A 732 -17.14 16.83 -1.14
C GLY A 732 -18.61 16.48 -0.90
N ALA A 733 -18.99 16.03 0.30
CA ALA A 733 -20.41 15.91 0.69
C ALA A 733 -21.08 17.27 1.00
N GLY A 734 -20.30 18.34 0.97
CA GLY A 734 -20.81 19.72 0.97
C GLY A 734 -20.77 20.43 2.32
N PRO A 735 -21.44 21.60 2.40
CA PRO A 735 -21.44 22.45 3.60
C PRO A 735 -22.40 21.92 4.69
N SER A 736 -22.40 22.58 5.86
CA SER A 736 -23.27 22.24 7.00
C SER A 736 -24.77 22.39 6.75
N THR A 737 -25.18 22.90 5.59
CA THR A 737 -26.57 22.93 5.13
C THR A 737 -26.98 21.68 4.35
N ILE A 738 -26.10 20.67 4.26
CA ILE A 738 -26.44 19.34 3.75
C ILE A 738 -26.53 18.36 4.92
N THR A 739 -27.60 17.56 4.95
CA THR A 739 -27.84 16.50 5.93
C THR A 739 -27.97 15.15 5.24
N TYR A 740 -27.23 14.15 5.72
CA TYR A 740 -27.35 12.75 5.31
C TYR A 740 -27.94 11.93 6.46
N ASN A 741 -29.14 11.40 6.28
CA ASN A 741 -29.73 10.43 7.19
C ASN A 741 -29.43 9.03 6.67
N VAL A 742 -28.84 8.18 7.51
CA VAL A 742 -28.33 6.87 7.11
C VAL A 742 -28.89 5.83 8.06
N GLY A 743 -29.50 4.74 7.57
CA GLY A 743 -30.11 3.78 8.48
C GLY A 743 -30.96 2.69 7.84
N PRO A 744 -31.64 1.86 8.63
CA PRO A 744 -32.60 0.89 8.13
C PRO A 744 -33.89 1.55 7.65
N THR A 745 -34.57 0.90 6.71
CA THR A 745 -35.85 1.37 6.14
C THR A 745 -36.99 1.28 7.14
N THR A 746 -36.93 0.31 8.04
CA THR A 746 -37.79 0.23 9.21
C THR A 746 -36.98 0.01 10.47
N PRO A 747 -37.33 0.63 11.62
CA PRO A 747 -36.64 0.41 12.89
C PRO A 747 -36.55 -1.07 13.32
N GLY A 748 -37.43 -1.93 12.78
CA GLY A 748 -37.48 -3.39 12.97
C GLY A 748 -36.43 -4.21 12.21
N SER A 749 -35.69 -3.60 11.28
CA SER A 749 -34.78 -4.30 10.36
C SER A 749 -33.43 -4.60 10.98
N GLN A 750 -32.70 -5.56 10.41
CA GLN A 750 -31.36 -5.97 10.87
C GLN A 750 -30.27 -4.98 10.46
N SER A 751 -30.50 -4.18 9.43
CA SER A 751 -29.41 -3.49 8.74
C SER A 751 -29.92 -2.33 7.89
N GLY A 752 -29.02 -1.43 7.48
CA GLY A 752 -29.35 -0.12 6.92
C GLY A 752 -28.49 0.33 5.75
N GLY A 753 -28.71 1.57 5.33
CA GLY A 753 -27.97 2.20 4.25
C GLY A 753 -26.51 2.45 4.60
N ILE A 754 -25.66 2.45 3.57
CA ILE A 754 -24.23 2.65 3.68
C ILE A 754 -23.82 3.83 2.78
N ILE A 755 -23.13 4.80 3.37
CA ILE A 755 -22.40 5.85 2.65
C ILE A 755 -20.91 5.55 2.71
N ALA A 756 -20.24 5.55 1.55
CA ALA A 756 -18.80 5.36 1.47
C ALA A 756 -18.09 6.59 0.90
N PHE A 757 -17.05 7.05 1.59
CA PHE A 757 -16.06 7.99 1.08
C PHE A 757 -14.81 7.21 0.64
N GLN A 758 -14.44 7.32 -0.62
CA GLN A 758 -13.33 6.61 -1.24
C GLN A 758 -12.33 7.60 -1.84
N GLN A 759 -11.11 7.13 -2.10
CA GLN A 759 -10.00 7.92 -2.65
C GLN A 759 -9.72 9.17 -1.81
N ALA A 760 -9.66 10.38 -2.39
CA ALA A 760 -9.37 11.63 -1.66
C ALA A 760 -10.64 12.44 -1.33
N SER A 761 -11.82 11.80 -1.31
CA SER A 761 -13.10 12.47 -1.08
C SER A 761 -13.22 13.02 0.35
N THR A 762 -14.16 13.93 0.57
CA THR A 762 -14.35 14.58 1.88
C THR A 762 -15.82 14.67 2.29
N ALA A 763 -16.11 14.44 3.57
CA ALA A 763 -17.42 14.76 4.14
C ALA A 763 -17.66 16.28 4.26
N GLY A 764 -16.64 17.10 4.02
CA GLY A 764 -16.73 18.55 4.05
C GLY A 764 -17.15 19.06 5.42
N ALA A 765 -18.22 19.85 5.48
CA ALA A 765 -18.82 20.34 6.72
C ALA A 765 -20.26 19.82 6.93
N ALA A 766 -20.67 18.80 6.16
CA ALA A 766 -22.03 18.27 6.18
C ALA A 766 -22.39 17.60 7.51
N THR A 767 -23.69 17.40 7.73
CA THR A 767 -24.22 16.70 8.91
C THR A 767 -24.63 15.28 8.54
N PHE A 768 -24.19 14.29 9.31
CA PHE A 768 -24.55 12.88 9.14
C PHE A 768 -25.30 12.38 10.37
N VAL A 769 -26.42 11.71 10.16
CA VAL A 769 -27.28 11.14 11.21
C VAL A 769 -27.44 9.66 10.91
N VAL A 770 -26.72 8.82 11.66
CA VAL A 770 -26.62 7.38 11.43
C VAL A 770 -27.47 6.64 12.47
N THR A 771 -28.57 6.04 12.03
CA THR A 771 -29.54 5.35 12.89
C THR A 771 -29.41 3.84 12.78
N VAL A 772 -29.98 3.14 13.76
CA VAL A 772 -29.81 1.70 13.97
C VAL A 772 -31.13 0.93 13.85
N GLY A 773 -31.03 -0.36 13.49
CA GLY A 773 -32.12 -1.33 13.56
C GLY A 773 -32.36 -1.93 14.95
N SER A 774 -33.22 -2.94 15.06
CA SER A 774 -33.62 -3.54 16.37
C SER A 774 -33.52 -5.08 16.44
N ARG A 775 -32.84 -5.72 15.47
CA ARG A 775 -32.73 -7.20 15.39
C ARG A 775 -31.30 -7.68 15.14
N ARG A 776 -30.98 -8.82 15.77
CA ARG A 776 -29.65 -9.46 15.74
C ARG A 776 -29.39 -10.12 14.40
N THR A 777 -28.18 -9.97 13.89
CA THR A 777 -27.68 -10.71 12.72
C THR A 777 -27.16 -12.10 13.15
N GLN A 778 -27.10 -13.04 12.21
CA GLN A 778 -26.31 -14.27 12.36
C GLN A 778 -24.98 -14.07 11.61
N GLY A 779 -23.87 -13.84 12.32
CA GLY A 779 -22.54 -13.65 11.72
C GLY A 779 -21.89 -12.30 12.08
N TYR A 780 -20.76 -11.98 11.45
CA TYR A 780 -19.98 -10.73 11.64
C TYR A 780 -20.35 -9.66 10.59
N ALA A 781 -21.60 -9.20 10.58
CA ALA A 781 -22.13 -8.28 9.57
C ALA A 781 -22.37 -6.86 10.15
N THR A 782 -22.39 -5.84 9.28
CA THR A 782 -22.84 -4.48 9.63
C THR A 782 -24.26 -4.50 10.17
N VAL A 783 -24.51 -3.75 11.25
CA VAL A 783 -25.82 -3.69 11.89
C VAL A 783 -26.27 -2.22 11.99
N GLY A 784 -27.44 -1.87 11.45
CA GLY A 784 -27.88 -0.48 11.29
C GLY A 784 -27.29 0.24 10.07
N GLY A 785 -27.29 1.58 10.09
CA GLY A 785 -26.67 2.41 9.05
C GLY A 785 -25.16 2.62 9.28
N GLU A 786 -24.43 2.95 8.22
CA GLU A 786 -22.99 3.16 8.30
C GLU A 786 -22.50 4.31 7.42
N VAL A 787 -21.57 5.11 7.96
CA VAL A 787 -20.74 6.04 7.21
C VAL A 787 -19.29 5.57 7.32
N ARG A 788 -18.69 5.19 6.19
CA ARG A 788 -17.31 4.72 6.14
C ARG A 788 -16.42 5.62 5.31
N PHE A 789 -15.19 5.77 5.78
CA PHE A 789 -14.11 6.48 5.11
C PHE A 789 -13.00 5.48 4.74
N LEU A 790 -12.66 5.44 3.47
CA LEU A 790 -11.69 4.54 2.85
C LEU A 790 -10.56 5.36 2.20
N ASP A 791 -9.49 4.69 1.80
CA ASP A 791 -8.32 5.27 1.10
C ASP A 791 -7.74 6.51 1.81
N ASP A 792 -7.68 7.67 1.15
CA ASP A 792 -7.16 8.95 1.66
C ASP A 792 -8.29 9.95 2.03
N SER A 793 -9.51 9.44 2.18
CA SER A 793 -10.68 10.30 2.39
C SER A 793 -10.65 10.96 3.76
N ASN A 794 -11.42 12.04 3.93
CA ASN A 794 -11.43 12.75 5.20
C ASN A 794 -12.81 13.25 5.63
N ALA A 795 -13.07 13.23 6.93
CA ALA A 795 -14.31 13.74 7.49
C ALA A 795 -14.36 15.29 7.54
N GLY A 796 -13.28 15.99 7.17
CA GLY A 796 -13.25 17.46 7.10
C GLY A 796 -13.56 18.11 8.46
N THR A 797 -14.59 18.96 8.48
CA THR A 797 -15.20 19.56 9.68
C THR A 797 -16.65 19.09 9.86
N ALA A 798 -16.99 17.91 9.34
CA ALA A 798 -18.35 17.38 9.36
C ALA A 798 -18.82 17.12 10.80
N THR A 799 -20.13 17.15 10.98
CA THR A 799 -20.78 16.70 12.23
C THR A 799 -21.36 15.32 11.97
N LEU A 800 -20.84 14.30 12.63
CA LEU A 800 -21.32 12.92 12.48
C LEU A 800 -21.95 12.48 13.79
N THR A 801 -23.23 12.13 13.74
CA THR A 801 -23.98 11.61 14.88
C THR A 801 -24.44 10.19 14.60
N ALA A 802 -23.95 9.20 15.35
CA ALA A 802 -24.46 7.83 15.26
C ALA A 802 -25.24 7.44 16.52
N TYR A 803 -26.28 6.63 16.36
CA TYR A 803 -27.14 6.18 17.46
C TYR A 803 -26.91 4.71 17.77
N GLY A 804 -26.70 4.39 19.06
CA GLY A 804 -26.59 3.04 19.59
C GLY A 804 -27.93 2.31 19.67
N SER A 805 -27.88 0.99 19.95
CA SER A 805 -28.99 0.03 19.81
C SER A 805 -30.35 0.52 20.34
N THR A 806 -31.39 0.19 19.57
CA THR A 806 -32.80 0.35 19.98
C THR A 806 -33.54 -0.99 20.17
N GLY A 807 -32.86 -2.14 20.05
CA GLY A 807 -33.49 -3.48 20.02
C GLY A 807 -32.72 -4.62 20.69
N ASN A 808 -33.32 -5.83 20.71
CA ASN A 808 -33.10 -6.96 21.64
C ASN A 808 -31.71 -7.61 21.70
N ASP A 809 -30.68 -7.03 21.11
CA ASP A 809 -29.32 -7.53 21.10
C ASP A 809 -28.34 -6.47 21.60
N SER A 810 -27.24 -6.97 22.14
CA SER A 810 -26.14 -6.17 22.68
C SER A 810 -24.99 -6.10 21.66
N ASP A 811 -25.29 -5.90 20.37
CA ASP A 811 -24.31 -6.04 19.27
C ASP A 811 -24.56 -5.08 18.08
N THR A 812 -25.43 -4.08 18.24
CA THR A 812 -26.02 -3.32 17.11
C THR A 812 -25.96 -1.81 17.33
N PHE A 813 -25.28 -1.04 16.47
CA PHE A 813 -25.14 0.42 16.59
C PHE A 813 -24.93 1.08 15.22
N GLY A 814 -25.32 2.34 15.06
CA GLY A 814 -24.93 3.13 13.89
C GLY A 814 -23.41 3.29 13.84
N ASN A 815 -22.80 3.01 12.68
CA ASN A 815 -21.35 2.89 12.58
C ASN A 815 -20.70 4.08 11.86
N ILE A 816 -19.59 4.58 12.43
CA ILE A 816 -18.68 5.54 11.79
C ILE A 816 -17.29 4.93 11.83
N VAL A 817 -16.76 4.63 10.63
CA VAL A 817 -15.54 3.84 10.50
C VAL A 817 -14.55 4.46 9.52
N PHE A 818 -13.26 4.40 9.86
CA PHE A 818 -12.16 4.86 9.04
C PHE A 818 -11.18 3.71 8.76
N HIS A 819 -10.87 3.46 7.49
CA HIS A 819 -9.92 2.45 7.02
C HIS A 819 -8.77 3.10 6.24
N ASN A 820 -7.79 2.29 5.82
CA ASN A 820 -6.68 2.71 4.98
C ASN A 820 -5.94 3.90 5.60
N ARG A 821 -5.93 5.08 4.98
CA ARG A 821 -5.32 6.33 5.51
C ARG A 821 -6.34 7.41 5.79
N ALA A 822 -7.61 7.03 5.92
CA ALA A 822 -8.68 7.98 6.10
C ALA A 822 -8.51 8.79 7.39
N LYS A 823 -8.94 10.06 7.35
CA LYS A 823 -8.76 11.01 8.46
C LYS A 823 -10.08 11.51 9.00
N ALA A 824 -10.29 11.44 10.31
CA ALA A 824 -11.37 12.19 10.94
C ALA A 824 -11.13 13.71 10.90
N ALA A 825 -9.89 14.15 10.61
CA ALA A 825 -9.52 15.55 10.41
C ALA A 825 -9.94 16.44 11.59
N ASN A 826 -10.85 17.40 11.39
CA ASN A 826 -11.39 18.29 12.43
C ASN A 826 -12.88 18.02 12.70
N ALA A 827 -13.36 16.79 12.42
CA ALA A 827 -14.76 16.45 12.56
C ALA A 827 -15.22 16.45 14.02
N TYR A 828 -16.52 16.71 14.20
CA TYR A 828 -17.21 16.55 15.47
C TYR A 828 -18.04 15.26 15.41
N ILE A 829 -17.57 14.23 16.10
CA ILE A 829 -18.18 12.89 16.11
C ILE A 829 -18.87 12.70 17.45
N VAL A 830 -20.16 12.39 17.42
CA VAL A 830 -20.98 12.14 18.61
C VAL A 830 -21.71 10.82 18.44
N ASN A 831 -21.42 9.84 19.29
CA ASN A 831 -22.15 8.60 19.28
C ASN A 831 -23.07 8.53 20.49
N VAL A 832 -24.37 8.50 20.25
CA VAL A 832 -25.43 8.51 21.26
C VAL A 832 -25.64 7.09 21.77
N GLY A 833 -25.59 6.86 23.08
CA GLY A 833 -25.80 5.53 23.67
C GLY A 833 -27.23 5.01 23.49
N GLY A 834 -27.37 3.68 23.41
CA GLY A 834 -28.63 2.96 23.23
C GLY A 834 -29.52 2.95 24.48
N ASN A 835 -30.82 2.76 24.27
CA ASN A 835 -31.82 2.68 25.34
C ASN A 835 -32.11 1.24 25.76
N ALA A 836 -32.26 0.97 27.06
CA ALA A 836 -32.73 -0.30 27.61
C ALA A 836 -34.20 -0.53 27.28
N PHE A 837 -34.57 -1.77 26.98
CA PHE A 837 -35.96 -2.16 26.77
C PHE A 837 -36.19 -3.60 27.29
N VAL A 838 -37.46 -4.00 27.35
CA VAL A 838 -37.87 -5.34 27.78
C VAL A 838 -37.97 -6.24 26.55
N GLY A 839 -37.07 -7.22 26.44
CA GLY A 839 -37.03 -8.17 25.33
C GLY A 839 -38.18 -9.19 25.36
N GLU A 840 -38.33 -9.92 24.24
CA GLU A 840 -39.31 -11.03 24.16
C GLU A 840 -39.01 -12.09 25.24
N GLY A 841 -39.97 -12.34 26.12
CA GLY A 841 -39.80 -13.23 27.29
C GLY A 841 -39.61 -12.51 28.63
N GLY A 842 -39.58 -11.17 28.65
CA GLY A 842 -39.58 -10.37 29.88
C GLY A 842 -38.20 -10.08 30.48
N SER A 843 -37.10 -10.43 29.80
CA SER A 843 -35.74 -10.05 30.22
C SER A 843 -35.46 -8.59 29.86
N THR A 844 -34.81 -7.85 30.77
CA THR A 844 -34.25 -6.52 30.43
C THR A 844 -33.04 -6.72 29.53
N VAL A 845 -33.07 -6.12 28.34
CA VAL A 845 -31.90 -6.05 27.46
C VAL A 845 -31.31 -4.65 27.59
N HIS A 846 -30.00 -4.62 27.64
CA HIS A 846 -29.19 -3.46 27.95
C HIS A 846 -28.75 -2.77 26.66
N GLY A 847 -28.89 -1.46 26.57
CA GLY A 847 -28.41 -0.70 25.41
C GLY A 847 -26.90 -0.54 25.45
N ASP A 848 -26.25 -0.66 24.29
CA ASP A 848 -24.81 -0.44 24.13
C ASP A 848 -24.42 1.03 23.99
N GLY A 849 -23.15 1.33 24.25
CA GLY A 849 -22.58 2.65 24.01
C GLY A 849 -22.29 2.91 22.54
N GLY A 850 -22.10 4.19 22.23
CA GLY A 850 -21.67 4.60 20.89
C GLY A 850 -20.22 4.21 20.59
N ASN A 851 -19.89 3.98 19.31
CA ASN A 851 -18.58 3.46 18.88
C ASN A 851 -18.01 4.26 17.68
N THR A 852 -16.70 4.53 17.68
CA THR A 852 -15.92 5.03 16.53
C THR A 852 -14.69 4.17 16.33
N GLN A 853 -14.43 3.75 15.09
CA GLN A 853 -13.35 2.79 14.79
C GLN A 853 -12.39 3.31 13.72
N PHE A 854 -11.09 3.10 13.96
CA PHE A 854 -9.99 3.43 13.06
C PHE A 854 -9.15 2.17 12.80
N TYR A 855 -9.03 1.78 11.54
CA TYR A 855 -8.28 0.60 11.11
C TYR A 855 -7.07 1.00 10.26
N GLU A 856 -6.09 0.09 10.16
CA GLU A 856 -4.93 0.22 9.27
C GLU A 856 -4.08 1.47 9.53
N MET A 857 -3.97 2.44 8.61
CA MET A 857 -3.20 3.68 8.77
C MET A 857 -4.10 4.90 9.06
N ALA A 858 -5.36 4.68 9.44
CA ALA A 858 -6.32 5.75 9.64
C ALA A 858 -5.96 6.66 10.83
N SER A 859 -6.44 7.91 10.81
CA SER A 859 -6.12 8.88 11.87
C SER A 859 -7.33 9.65 12.38
N ALA A 860 -7.44 9.77 13.70
CA ALA A 860 -8.40 10.69 14.32
C ALA A 860 -7.97 12.17 14.18
N ASP A 861 -6.71 12.43 13.84
CA ASP A 861 -6.13 13.76 13.61
C ASP A 861 -6.47 14.79 14.72
N GLN A 862 -7.32 15.79 14.47
CA GLN A 862 -7.75 16.81 15.43
C GLN A 862 -9.23 16.69 15.81
N ALA A 863 -9.85 15.53 15.57
CA ALA A 863 -11.27 15.33 15.77
C ALA A 863 -11.66 15.45 17.25
N SER A 864 -12.90 15.88 17.48
CA SER A 864 -13.55 15.81 18.79
C SER A 864 -14.54 14.66 18.76
N ILE A 865 -14.27 13.62 19.56
CA ILE A 865 -15.04 12.37 19.61
C ILE A 865 -15.70 12.27 21.00
N ASP A 866 -17.03 12.28 21.06
CA ASP A 866 -17.81 12.10 22.30
C ASP A 866 -18.73 10.88 22.17
N ASN A 867 -18.36 9.78 22.83
CA ASN A 867 -19.09 8.52 22.82
C ASN A 867 -19.88 8.36 24.11
N PHE A 868 -21.21 8.42 24.01
CA PHE A 868 -22.11 8.23 25.14
C PHE A 868 -22.32 6.73 25.41
N GLY A 869 -22.20 6.33 26.68
CA GLY A 869 -22.55 4.98 27.12
C GLY A 869 -24.07 4.74 27.06
N GLY A 870 -24.46 3.48 26.90
CA GLY A 870 -25.87 3.10 26.83
C GLY A 870 -26.55 3.07 28.20
N THR A 871 -27.86 2.84 28.20
CA THR A 871 -28.60 2.53 29.43
C THR A 871 -28.62 1.02 29.64
N GLY A 872 -27.90 0.52 30.66
CA GLY A 872 -27.90 -0.91 30.97
C GLY A 872 -26.64 -1.71 30.63
N GLY A 873 -25.84 -1.28 29.65
CA GLY A 873 -24.85 -2.15 28.99
C GLY A 873 -23.45 -1.58 28.91
N SER A 874 -22.95 -1.43 27.68
CA SER A 874 -21.57 -1.01 27.37
C SER A 874 -21.39 0.52 27.50
N GLY A 875 -20.20 0.95 27.92
CA GLY A 875 -19.79 2.35 27.83
C GLY A 875 -19.53 2.76 26.37
N GLY A 876 -19.33 4.05 26.13
CA GLY A 876 -18.86 4.53 24.82
C GLY A 876 -17.46 3.98 24.50
N ASP A 877 -17.16 3.77 23.23
CA ASP A 877 -15.92 3.13 22.77
C ASP A 877 -15.26 3.89 21.61
N THR A 878 -13.93 3.97 21.65
CA THR A 878 -13.10 4.35 20.50
C THR A 878 -11.99 3.33 20.31
N ALA A 879 -11.94 2.72 19.13
CA ALA A 879 -10.96 1.67 18.82
C ALA A 879 -9.99 2.10 17.71
N PHE A 880 -8.71 1.81 17.92
CA PHE A 880 -7.62 1.98 16.95
C PHE A 880 -6.92 0.64 16.72
N ASP A 881 -6.77 0.28 15.46
CA ASP A 881 -6.26 -1.00 15.01
C ASP A 881 -5.15 -0.84 13.94
N GLY A 882 -4.35 -1.88 13.72
CA GLY A 882 -3.19 -1.83 12.83
C GLY A 882 -2.20 -0.74 13.26
N THR A 883 -1.90 0.19 12.36
CA THR A 883 -1.04 1.37 12.56
C THR A 883 -1.81 2.66 12.83
N ALA A 884 -3.11 2.59 13.15
CA ALA A 884 -3.95 3.77 13.25
C ALA A 884 -3.51 4.69 14.40
N THR A 885 -3.78 5.99 14.27
CA THR A 885 -3.32 6.99 15.24
C THR A 885 -4.42 7.93 15.72
N ALA A 886 -4.52 8.11 17.04
CA ALA A 886 -5.41 9.12 17.63
C ALA A 886 -4.93 10.56 17.37
N GLY A 887 -3.71 10.76 16.84
CA GLY A 887 -3.22 12.07 16.45
C GLY A 887 -3.19 13.06 17.63
N ASN A 888 -3.85 14.20 17.48
CA ASN A 888 -4.08 15.23 18.49
C ASN A 888 -5.56 15.33 18.89
N ALA A 889 -6.33 14.24 18.73
CA ALA A 889 -7.77 14.26 18.95
C ALA A 889 -8.15 14.49 20.42
N THR A 890 -9.35 15.01 20.65
CA THR A 890 -9.99 15.02 21.97
C THR A 890 -11.03 13.91 22.00
N ILE A 891 -10.80 12.90 22.84
CA ILE A 891 -11.63 11.70 22.93
C ILE A 891 -12.26 11.65 24.31
N VAL A 892 -13.59 11.59 24.37
CA VAL A 892 -14.37 11.42 25.60
C VAL A 892 -15.26 10.20 25.44
N ASN A 893 -14.97 9.14 26.19
CA ASN A 893 -15.83 7.96 26.26
C ASN A 893 -16.56 7.94 27.60
N ARG A 894 -17.89 8.00 27.56
CA ARG A 894 -18.73 8.08 28.74
C ARG A 894 -19.16 6.68 29.17
N GLY A 895 -19.13 6.42 30.47
CA GLY A 895 -19.64 5.18 31.03
C GLY A 895 -21.15 5.03 30.81
N ALA A 896 -21.62 3.79 30.82
CA ALA A 896 -23.03 3.48 30.76
C ALA A 896 -23.77 4.02 32.00
N ALA A 897 -25.08 4.23 31.86
CA ALA A 897 -25.91 4.59 33.01
C ALA A 897 -25.87 3.50 34.10
N SER A 898 -25.75 2.23 33.70
CA SER A 898 -25.50 1.05 34.54
C SER A 898 -24.75 0.04 33.68
N GLY A 899 -23.64 -0.56 34.16
CA GLY A 899 -22.83 -1.51 33.37
C GLY A 899 -21.36 -1.11 33.27
N TYR A 900 -20.80 -1.04 32.05
CA TYR A 900 -19.38 -0.80 31.83
C TYR A 900 -19.03 0.70 31.72
N GLY A 901 -17.82 1.06 32.15
CA GLY A 901 -17.21 2.37 31.89
C GLY A 901 -16.85 2.56 30.41
N GLY A 902 -16.56 3.79 30.01
CA GLY A 902 -16.09 4.11 28.66
C GLY A 902 -14.69 3.57 28.38
N VAL A 903 -14.40 3.32 27.10
CA VAL A 903 -13.17 2.61 26.68
C VAL A 903 -12.48 3.34 25.53
N THR A 904 -11.15 3.41 25.59
CA THR A 904 -10.32 3.65 24.40
C THR A 904 -9.36 2.48 24.23
N SER A 905 -9.36 1.88 23.05
CA SER A 905 -8.56 0.69 22.80
C SER A 905 -7.59 0.89 21.63
N PHE A 906 -6.35 0.46 21.83
CA PHE A 906 -5.31 0.35 20.81
C PHE A 906 -5.02 -1.13 20.64
N ASN A 907 -5.98 -1.79 20.01
CA ASN A 907 -6.10 -3.24 19.91
C ASN A 907 -5.65 -3.65 18.53
N ASN A 908 -4.42 -4.15 18.47
CA ASN A 908 -3.75 -4.46 17.23
C ASN A 908 -4.21 -5.83 16.70
N ASN A 909 -5.40 -5.89 16.11
CA ASN A 909 -5.97 -7.06 15.44
C ASN A 909 -5.28 -7.28 14.07
N LYS A 910 -5.68 -8.35 13.37
CA LYS A 910 -5.03 -8.79 12.12
C LYS A 910 -5.05 -7.68 11.04
N PRO A 911 -4.06 -7.64 10.13
CA PRO A 911 -2.97 -8.61 9.89
C PRO A 911 -1.74 -8.48 10.79
N TYR A 912 -0.80 -9.42 10.69
CA TYR A 912 0.48 -9.39 11.41
C TYR A 912 1.32 -8.17 11.00
N MET A 913 1.91 -7.48 11.99
CA MET A 913 2.81 -6.37 11.75
C MET A 913 4.22 -6.64 12.25
N SER A 914 5.18 -5.88 11.71
CA SER A 914 6.57 -5.95 12.13
C SER A 914 6.70 -5.60 13.62
N PRO A 915 7.75 -6.13 14.29
CA PRO A 915 8.12 -5.71 15.64
C PRO A 915 8.12 -4.18 15.76
N TRP A 916 7.59 -3.62 16.86
CA TRP A 916 7.53 -2.16 17.14
C TRP A 916 6.53 -1.32 16.36
N VAL A 917 5.74 -1.93 15.48
CA VAL A 917 4.71 -1.23 14.72
C VAL A 917 3.34 -1.56 15.31
N GLY A 918 2.51 -0.53 15.52
CA GLY A 918 1.18 -0.68 16.09
C GLY A 918 0.47 0.65 16.28
N ALA A 919 -0.81 0.58 16.66
CA ALA A 919 -1.67 1.73 16.83
C ALA A 919 -1.14 2.64 17.94
N THR A 920 -1.30 3.95 17.78
CA THR A 920 -0.75 4.92 18.73
C THR A 920 -1.73 5.99 19.16
N ALA A 921 -1.70 6.35 20.45
CA ALA A 921 -2.46 7.46 20.98
C ALA A 921 -1.93 8.84 20.55
N GLY A 922 -0.74 8.91 19.92
CA GLY A 922 -0.15 10.18 19.47
C GLY A 922 -0.01 11.17 20.63
N ASN A 923 -0.54 12.38 20.46
CA ASN A 923 -0.63 13.45 21.46
C ASN A 923 -2.08 13.70 21.92
N ALA A 924 -2.97 12.71 21.78
CA ALA A 924 -4.39 12.88 22.04
C ALA A 924 -4.68 13.20 23.53
N SER A 925 -5.81 13.87 23.76
CA SER A 925 -6.40 14.04 25.08
C SER A 925 -7.54 13.04 25.24
N ILE A 926 -7.32 12.00 26.04
CA ILE A 926 -8.24 10.88 26.21
C ILE A 926 -8.85 10.93 27.61
N THR A 927 -10.18 10.96 27.69
CA THR A 927 -10.94 10.87 28.95
C THR A 927 -11.94 9.73 28.88
N ASN A 928 -11.79 8.74 29.75
CA ASN A 928 -12.74 7.63 29.88
C ASN A 928 -13.45 7.71 31.23
N LEU A 929 -14.79 7.82 31.21
CA LEU A 929 -15.60 7.95 32.42
C LEU A 929 -16.14 6.60 32.87
N GLY A 930 -16.17 6.36 34.19
CA GLY A 930 -16.81 5.20 34.78
C GLY A 930 -18.33 5.25 34.66
N ALA A 931 -18.98 4.10 34.88
CA ALA A 931 -20.44 4.00 34.86
C ALA A 931 -21.11 4.81 36.01
N SER A 932 -22.35 5.27 35.79
CA SER A 932 -23.00 6.27 36.66
C SER A 932 -23.98 5.71 37.73
N SER A 933 -24.20 4.40 37.86
CA SER A 933 -25.18 3.84 38.83
C SER A 933 -24.69 2.72 39.77
N THR A 934 -25.59 2.35 40.69
CA THR A 934 -25.37 1.91 42.08
C THR A 934 -25.06 0.43 42.34
N GLN A 935 -25.04 -0.48 41.35
CA GLN A 935 -25.02 -1.92 41.64
C GLN A 935 -23.98 -2.77 40.90
N THR A 936 -23.51 -2.37 39.70
CA THR A 936 -22.62 -3.21 38.85
C THR A 936 -21.60 -2.42 38.00
N GLY A 937 -21.35 -1.14 38.30
CA GLY A 937 -20.59 -0.22 37.45
C GLY A 937 -19.07 -0.42 37.44
N SER A 938 -18.44 -0.62 36.27
CA SER A 938 -16.97 -0.59 36.11
C SER A 938 -16.43 0.84 35.87
N GLY A 939 -15.14 1.03 36.11
CA GLY A 939 -14.41 2.25 35.75
C GLY A 939 -14.14 2.36 34.25
N GLY A 940 -13.93 3.58 33.77
CA GLY A 940 -13.44 3.82 32.41
C GLY A 940 -11.98 3.40 32.28
N HIS A 941 -11.54 3.01 31.08
CA HIS A 941 -10.17 2.55 30.89
C HIS A 941 -9.59 2.79 29.49
N THR A 942 -8.25 2.77 29.43
CA THR A 942 -7.48 2.73 28.18
C THR A 942 -6.65 1.47 28.12
N GLU A 943 -6.61 0.82 26.96
CA GLU A 943 -5.82 -0.40 26.76
C GLU A 943 -4.94 -0.34 25.51
N PHE A 944 -3.72 -0.87 25.65
CA PHE A 944 -2.75 -1.08 24.59
C PHE A 944 -2.41 -2.57 24.58
N THR A 945 -2.98 -3.30 23.63
CA THR A 945 -2.84 -4.76 23.56
C THR A 945 -2.03 -5.16 22.33
N GLY A 946 -0.96 -5.91 22.56
CA GLY A 946 -0.07 -6.41 21.53
C GLY A 946 -0.40 -7.84 21.15
N ILE A 947 -1.41 -8.02 20.29
CA ILE A 947 -1.75 -9.33 19.70
C ILE A 947 -0.98 -9.51 18.38
N TYR A 948 -1.15 -8.58 17.43
CA TYR A 948 -0.53 -8.62 16.10
C TYR A 948 0.48 -7.48 15.83
N GLY A 949 0.87 -6.73 16.87
CA GLY A 949 1.97 -5.76 16.86
C GLY A 949 2.09 -4.98 18.19
N ALA A 950 2.69 -3.79 18.19
CA ALA A 950 3.09 -3.06 19.40
C ALA A 950 2.41 -1.68 19.55
N GLY A 951 1.30 -1.61 20.31
CA GLY A 951 0.59 -0.35 20.54
C GLY A 951 1.35 0.64 21.46
N SER A 952 1.22 1.95 21.22
CA SER A 952 1.96 2.97 21.98
C SER A 952 1.10 4.14 22.45
N ALA A 953 1.25 4.55 23.72
CA ALA A 953 0.57 5.72 24.27
C ALA A 953 1.16 7.06 23.81
N GLY A 954 2.31 7.07 23.11
CA GLY A 954 2.91 8.29 22.57
C GLY A 954 3.17 9.37 23.63
N GLU A 955 2.72 10.59 23.38
CA GLU A 955 2.75 11.73 24.31
C GLU A 955 1.33 12.10 24.81
N ALA A 956 0.38 11.16 24.74
CA ALA A 956 -1.00 11.41 25.08
C ALA A 956 -1.20 11.77 26.57
N THR A 957 -2.26 12.55 26.83
CA THR A 957 -2.79 12.77 28.18
C THR A 957 -4.01 11.87 28.38
N ILE A 958 -3.91 10.93 29.31
CA ILE A 958 -4.92 9.89 29.54
C ILE A 958 -5.49 10.05 30.94
N ALA A 959 -6.80 10.28 31.04
CA ALA A 959 -7.53 10.34 32.30
C ALA A 959 -8.63 9.27 32.35
N ASN A 960 -8.51 8.30 33.26
CA ASN A 960 -9.49 7.24 33.44
C ASN A 960 -10.18 7.37 34.79
N TRP A 961 -11.51 7.49 34.78
CA TRP A 961 -12.30 7.70 35.99
C TRP A 961 -12.99 6.42 36.44
N GLY A 962 -12.95 6.15 37.74
CA GLY A 962 -13.76 5.10 38.35
C GLY A 962 -15.26 5.42 38.32
N SER A 963 -16.09 4.45 38.70
CA SER A 963 -17.54 4.59 38.68
C SER A 963 -18.07 5.61 39.71
N GLU A 964 -19.15 6.31 39.38
CA GLU A 964 -19.64 7.48 40.14
C GLU A 964 -20.37 7.15 41.46
N GLN A 965 -20.83 5.90 41.66
CA GLN A 965 -21.62 5.53 42.86
C GLN A 965 -21.20 4.23 43.56
N GLY A 966 -20.00 3.72 43.28
CA GLY A 966 -19.32 2.72 44.11
C GLY A 966 -19.95 1.33 44.11
N ALA A 967 -19.54 0.49 43.16
CA ALA A 967 -19.79 -0.94 43.24
C ALA A 967 -18.67 -1.62 44.07
N ALA A 968 -19.04 -2.55 44.95
CA ALA A 968 -18.11 -3.44 45.68
C ALA A 968 -17.49 -4.52 44.76
N GLN A 969 -17.01 -4.12 43.58
CA GLN A 969 -16.47 -5.00 42.56
C GLN A 969 -15.05 -4.59 42.19
N SER A 970 -14.20 -5.56 41.89
CA SER A 970 -12.75 -5.42 41.61
C SER A 970 -12.39 -4.52 40.42
N GLN A 971 -13.37 -4.01 39.66
CA GLN A 971 -13.19 -3.21 38.45
C GLN A 971 -13.81 -1.80 38.54
N ALA A 972 -14.15 -1.32 39.74
CA ALA A 972 -14.82 -0.02 39.91
C ALA A 972 -13.89 1.21 39.77
N GLY A 973 -12.57 1.02 39.78
CA GLY A 973 -11.57 2.10 39.58
C GLY A 973 -11.22 2.29 38.11
N GLY A 974 -10.85 3.50 37.72
CA GLY A 974 -10.32 3.76 36.38
C GLY A 974 -8.96 3.09 36.21
N TYR A 975 -8.64 2.61 35.00
CA TYR A 975 -7.36 1.95 34.77
C TYR A 975 -6.75 2.12 33.38
N THR A 976 -5.43 1.93 33.31
CA THR A 976 -4.68 1.79 32.05
C THR A 976 -4.00 0.44 31.97
N LEU A 977 -4.09 -0.24 30.83
CA LEU A 977 -3.50 -1.56 30.61
C LEU A 977 -2.53 -1.57 29.43
N PHE A 978 -1.32 -2.08 29.65
CA PHE A 978 -0.37 -2.46 28.61
C PHE A 978 -0.17 -3.97 28.67
N ALA A 979 -0.61 -4.69 27.64
CA ALA A 979 -0.62 -6.15 27.67
C ALA A 979 -0.06 -6.78 26.39
N VAL A 980 0.79 -7.79 26.54
CA VAL A 980 1.21 -8.69 25.44
C VAL A 980 0.34 -9.94 25.48
N ASN A 981 -0.20 -10.37 24.34
CA ASN A 981 -1.12 -11.50 24.25
C ASN A 981 -0.67 -12.48 23.16
N GLY A 982 -0.24 -13.68 23.56
CA GLY A 982 0.14 -14.78 22.65
C GLY A 982 1.64 -15.01 22.46
N HIS A 983 1.97 -15.99 21.60
CA HIS A 983 3.32 -16.57 21.42
C HIS A 983 4.32 -15.70 20.64
N TRP A 984 3.94 -14.48 20.22
CA TRP A 984 4.72 -13.72 19.23
C TRP A 984 5.89 -12.98 19.90
N PRO A 985 7.16 -13.28 19.54
CA PRO A 985 8.31 -12.85 20.33
C PRO A 985 8.63 -11.34 20.34
N TYR A 986 7.79 -10.50 19.71
CA TYR A 986 8.21 -9.18 19.25
C TYR A 986 7.17 -8.05 19.40
N CYS A 987 6.09 -8.27 20.15
CA CYS A 987 5.07 -7.24 20.42
C CYS A 987 5.36 -6.55 21.76
N GLN A 988 5.74 -5.26 21.76
CA GLN A 988 6.03 -4.50 22.98
C GLN A 988 5.17 -3.26 23.11
N PRO A 989 4.02 -3.33 23.81
CA PRO A 989 3.25 -2.13 24.13
C PRO A 989 4.05 -1.14 24.98
N THR A 990 3.99 0.15 24.65
CA THR A 990 4.79 1.18 25.33
C THR A 990 3.96 2.36 25.83
N ALA A 991 4.18 2.81 27.06
CA ALA A 991 3.60 4.06 27.56
C ALA A 991 4.34 5.32 27.04
N TRP A 992 5.56 5.15 26.54
CA TRP A 992 6.39 6.19 25.94
C TRP A 992 6.56 7.46 26.82
N LEU A 993 5.99 8.60 26.45
CA LEU A 993 6.06 9.89 27.16
C LEU A 993 4.69 10.31 27.73
N ALA A 994 3.71 9.40 27.75
CA ALA A 994 2.34 9.72 28.14
C ALA A 994 2.23 10.20 29.59
N THR A 995 1.23 11.06 29.83
CA THR A 995 0.77 11.41 31.18
C THR A 995 -0.49 10.61 31.47
N ILE A 996 -0.42 9.71 32.44
CA ILE A 996 -1.49 8.77 32.79
C ILE A 996 -2.00 9.12 34.20
N ASP A 997 -3.29 9.42 34.29
CA ASP A 997 -4.00 9.72 35.53
C ASP A 997 -5.21 8.78 35.69
N ASN A 998 -5.17 7.89 36.70
CA ASN A 998 -6.25 6.96 36.97
C ASN A 998 -6.89 7.26 38.33
N HIS A 999 -8.20 7.54 38.32
CA HIS A 999 -8.97 7.90 39.50
C HIS A 999 -9.76 6.72 40.08
N PRO A 1000 -9.94 6.68 41.42
CA PRO A 1000 -10.74 5.65 42.07
C PRO A 1000 -12.23 5.78 41.74
N GLY A 1001 -12.99 4.73 42.02
CA GLY A 1001 -14.44 4.82 42.10
C GLY A 1001 -14.92 5.66 43.30
N GLN A 1002 -16.15 6.16 43.22
CA GLN A 1002 -16.76 7.00 44.25
C GLN A 1002 -17.73 6.16 45.10
N GLY A 1003 -17.28 5.59 46.23
CA GLY A 1003 -18.15 4.90 47.20
C GLY A 1003 -17.43 4.06 48.25
N PRO A 1004 -18.15 3.54 49.28
CA PRO A 1004 -17.60 2.92 50.50
C PRO A 1004 -16.80 1.62 50.31
N ASP A 1005 -16.97 0.94 49.17
CA ASP A 1005 -16.23 -0.28 48.80
C ASP A 1005 -15.42 -0.09 47.50
N SER A 1006 -15.05 1.15 47.18
CA SER A 1006 -14.43 1.52 45.90
C SER A 1006 -13.03 0.96 45.70
N VAL A 1007 -12.72 0.64 44.44
CA VAL A 1007 -11.39 0.23 43.98
C VAL A 1007 -10.59 1.47 43.56
N ALA A 1008 -9.29 1.44 43.85
CA ALA A 1008 -8.36 2.50 43.49
C ALA A 1008 -8.09 2.57 41.98
N GLY A 1009 -7.59 3.71 41.52
CA GLY A 1009 -7.07 3.82 40.16
C GLY A 1009 -5.85 2.91 39.96
N SER A 1010 -5.66 2.37 38.75
CA SER A 1010 -4.55 1.47 38.49
C SER A 1010 -3.89 1.52 37.11
N THR A 1011 -2.61 1.14 37.05
CA THR A 1011 -1.88 0.90 35.79
C THR A 1011 -1.21 -0.48 35.83
N GLN A 1012 -1.31 -1.24 34.74
CA GLN A 1012 -0.75 -2.60 34.66
C GLN A 1012 0.06 -2.79 33.38
N PHE A 1013 1.27 -3.33 33.52
CA PHE A 1013 2.15 -3.81 32.46
C PHE A 1013 2.30 -5.31 32.65
N LYS A 1014 1.65 -6.12 31.80
CA LYS A 1014 1.58 -7.58 32.03
C LYS A 1014 1.58 -8.41 30.75
N TYR A 1015 1.90 -9.69 30.91
CA TYR A 1015 1.62 -10.71 29.91
C TYR A 1015 0.24 -11.32 30.17
N GLN A 1016 -0.60 -11.44 29.15
CA GLN A 1016 -1.96 -11.97 29.29
C GLN A 1016 -2.19 -13.08 28.26
N ASP A 1017 -2.28 -14.33 28.72
CA ASP A 1017 -2.47 -15.50 27.86
C ASP A 1017 -3.96 -15.80 27.66
N TYR A 1018 -4.61 -15.14 26.70
CA TYR A 1018 -6.03 -15.39 26.41
C TYR A 1018 -6.28 -16.68 25.61
N GLU A 1019 -5.27 -17.15 24.88
CA GLU A 1019 -5.41 -18.29 23.95
C GLU A 1019 -4.77 -19.60 24.46
N GLY A 1020 -4.15 -19.58 25.65
CA GLY A 1020 -3.59 -20.77 26.30
C GLY A 1020 -2.27 -21.26 25.67
N HIS A 1021 -1.51 -20.36 25.06
CA HIS A 1021 -0.26 -20.66 24.33
C HIS A 1021 0.98 -20.69 25.24
N GLY A 1022 0.85 -20.28 26.50
CA GLY A 1022 1.97 -20.22 27.45
C GLY A 1022 2.81 -18.93 27.33
N LYS A 1023 3.68 -18.73 28.33
CA LYS A 1023 4.61 -17.59 28.41
C LYS A 1023 5.82 -17.82 27.50
N THR A 1024 6.32 -16.76 26.85
CA THR A 1024 7.53 -16.79 26.01
C THR A 1024 8.66 -15.95 26.62
N ASP A 1025 9.92 -16.17 26.21
CA ASP A 1025 11.08 -15.34 26.58
C ASP A 1025 11.08 -13.95 25.89
N ALA A 1026 9.94 -13.52 25.34
CA ALA A 1026 9.79 -12.26 24.64
C ALA A 1026 9.88 -11.08 25.60
N ALA A 1027 10.52 -10.00 25.17
CA ALA A 1027 10.65 -8.82 26.02
C ALA A 1027 9.27 -8.15 26.21
N GLY A 1028 8.92 -7.76 27.44
CA GLY A 1028 7.57 -7.37 27.83
C GLY A 1028 7.24 -5.88 27.60
N PRO A 1029 6.03 -5.44 28.01
CA PRO A 1029 5.59 -4.06 27.85
C PRO A 1029 6.39 -3.08 28.73
N THR A 1030 6.56 -1.83 28.28
CA THR A 1030 7.41 -0.85 28.98
C THR A 1030 6.71 0.48 29.27
N ALA A 1031 6.95 1.03 30.47
CA ALA A 1031 6.50 2.37 30.84
C ALA A 1031 7.38 3.49 30.25
N TYR A 1032 8.58 3.15 29.78
CA TYR A 1032 9.54 4.08 29.15
C TYR A 1032 9.79 5.37 29.96
N HIS A 1033 9.31 6.54 29.54
CA HIS A 1033 9.50 7.84 30.21
C HIS A 1033 8.17 8.41 30.75
N ALA A 1034 7.12 7.60 30.87
CA ALA A 1034 5.78 8.08 31.23
C ALA A 1034 5.71 8.67 32.64
N THR A 1035 4.72 9.55 32.85
CA THR A 1035 4.33 10.03 34.18
C THR A 1035 3.03 9.36 34.56
N ILE A 1036 3.05 8.53 35.61
CA ILE A 1036 1.91 7.70 36.02
C ILE A 1036 1.47 8.09 37.43
N THR A 1037 0.22 8.52 37.55
CA THR A 1037 -0.45 8.78 38.85
C THR A 1037 -1.65 7.85 38.99
N ASN A 1038 -1.63 7.05 40.06
CA ASN A 1038 -2.73 6.17 40.43
C ASN A 1038 -3.29 6.62 41.79
N HIS A 1039 -4.54 7.08 41.80
CA HIS A 1039 -5.17 7.64 42.99
C HIS A 1039 -5.81 6.55 43.87
N GLY A 1040 -5.60 6.63 45.18
CA GLY A 1040 -6.25 5.77 46.17
C GLY A 1040 -7.72 6.11 46.42
N ALA A 1041 -8.49 5.12 46.88
CA ALA A 1041 -9.92 5.29 47.15
C ALA A 1041 -10.21 6.14 48.40
N GLY A 1042 -11.39 6.78 48.45
CA GLY A 1042 -11.74 7.81 49.42
C GLY A 1042 -12.48 7.35 50.69
N VAL A 1043 -12.39 6.08 51.08
CA VAL A 1043 -13.25 5.47 52.13
C VAL A 1043 -12.47 4.53 53.06
N ALA A 1044 -12.99 4.29 54.28
CA ALA A 1044 -12.24 3.59 55.34
C ALA A 1044 -12.07 2.10 55.00
N GLY A 1045 -10.83 1.58 55.10
CA GLY A 1045 -10.50 0.22 54.68
C GLY A 1045 -10.28 0.03 53.17
N ALA A 1046 -10.29 1.12 52.38
CA ALA A 1046 -10.14 1.04 50.93
C ALA A 1046 -8.69 0.90 50.45
N PRO A 1047 -8.45 0.26 49.29
CA PRO A 1047 -7.12 0.14 48.70
C PRO A 1047 -6.54 1.51 48.28
N GLY A 1048 -5.21 1.64 48.35
CA GLY A 1048 -4.50 2.74 47.69
C GLY A 1048 -4.31 2.48 46.19
N GLY A 1049 -3.86 3.50 45.46
CA GLY A 1049 -3.55 3.43 44.03
C GLY A 1049 -2.54 2.33 43.73
N TYR A 1050 -2.65 1.74 42.53
CA TYR A 1050 -1.96 0.49 42.23
C TYR A 1050 -1.21 0.51 40.88
N THR A 1051 0.07 0.14 40.89
CA THR A 1051 0.87 -0.06 39.67
C THR A 1051 1.51 -1.44 39.67
N LEU A 1052 1.36 -2.21 38.59
CA LEU A 1052 1.94 -3.56 38.45
C LEU A 1052 2.84 -3.67 37.21
N PHE A 1053 4.03 -4.22 37.41
CA PHE A 1053 4.89 -4.76 36.37
C PHE A 1053 5.04 -6.26 36.59
N ASP A 1054 4.59 -7.05 35.61
CA ASP A 1054 4.60 -8.51 35.65
C ASP A 1054 5.51 -9.09 34.56
N ASP A 1055 6.30 -10.08 34.94
CA ASP A 1055 7.22 -10.81 34.08
C ASP A 1055 8.20 -9.91 33.32
N HIS A 1056 8.40 -10.05 32.01
CA HIS A 1056 9.40 -9.28 31.25
C HIS A 1056 9.11 -7.76 31.11
N ALA A 1057 8.17 -7.21 31.87
CA ALA A 1057 7.80 -5.80 31.82
C ALA A 1057 8.86 -4.88 32.46
N THR A 1058 9.01 -3.66 31.93
CA THR A 1058 9.99 -2.68 32.42
C THR A 1058 9.37 -1.32 32.76
N ALA A 1059 9.81 -0.69 33.86
CA ALA A 1059 9.39 0.67 34.19
C ALA A 1059 10.21 1.75 33.46
N GLY A 1060 11.30 1.37 32.77
CA GLY A 1060 12.17 2.31 32.08
C GLY A 1060 12.73 3.38 33.02
N SER A 1061 12.46 4.64 32.73
CA SER A 1061 12.72 5.78 33.62
C SER A 1061 11.46 6.60 33.92
N ALA A 1062 10.32 5.93 33.97
CA ALA A 1062 9.03 6.53 34.30
C ALA A 1062 9.02 7.13 35.72
N THR A 1063 8.17 8.12 35.93
CA THR A 1063 7.83 8.65 37.26
C THR A 1063 6.51 8.05 37.71
N ILE A 1064 6.53 7.28 38.80
CA ILE A 1064 5.38 6.49 39.24
C ILE A 1064 4.96 6.89 40.65
N THR A 1065 3.72 7.35 40.77
CA THR A 1065 3.10 7.76 42.04
C THR A 1065 1.82 6.97 42.29
N SER A 1066 1.91 5.96 43.17
CA SER A 1066 0.75 5.24 43.71
C SER A 1066 0.32 5.89 45.01
N GLN A 1067 -0.76 6.67 44.99
CA GLN A 1067 -1.20 7.45 46.16
C GLN A 1067 -1.96 6.58 47.17
N PRO A 1068 -1.83 6.84 48.49
CA PRO A 1068 -2.63 6.17 49.50
C PRO A 1068 -4.12 6.53 49.37
N GLY A 1069 -5.00 5.71 49.95
CA GLY A 1069 -6.38 6.12 50.16
C GLY A 1069 -6.46 7.38 51.04
N THR A 1070 -7.45 8.23 50.79
CA THR A 1070 -7.46 9.61 51.30
C THR A 1070 -8.05 9.78 52.71
N VAL A 1071 -8.47 8.69 53.37
CA VAL A 1071 -9.09 8.71 54.71
C VAL A 1071 -8.33 7.87 55.75
N ALA A 1072 -8.51 8.22 57.03
CA ALA A 1072 -7.92 7.47 58.15
C ALA A 1072 -8.43 6.02 58.17
N GLY A 1073 -7.51 5.05 58.23
CA GLY A 1073 -7.83 3.62 58.16
C GLY A 1073 -7.73 2.98 56.76
N ALA A 1074 -7.44 3.74 55.70
CA ALA A 1074 -7.23 3.18 54.35
C ALA A 1074 -5.89 2.42 54.22
N TYR A 1075 -5.70 1.68 53.14
CA TYR A 1075 -4.41 1.10 52.77
C TYR A 1075 -3.56 2.12 51.98
N GLY A 1076 -2.24 2.03 52.10
CA GLY A 1076 -1.32 2.80 51.26
C GLY A 1076 -1.35 2.37 49.79
N GLY A 1077 -0.81 3.23 48.91
CA GLY A 1077 -0.65 2.91 47.50
C GLY A 1077 0.48 1.90 47.27
N SER A 1078 0.43 1.16 46.16
CA SER A 1078 1.36 0.08 45.88
C SER A 1078 1.96 0.14 44.48
N THR A 1079 3.25 -0.15 44.38
CA THR A 1079 3.96 -0.41 43.11
C THR A 1079 4.65 -1.78 43.23
N ILE A 1080 4.30 -2.71 42.34
CA ILE A 1080 4.73 -4.11 42.43
C ILE A 1080 5.52 -4.50 41.17
N PHE A 1081 6.68 -5.12 41.39
CA PHE A 1081 7.48 -5.82 40.39
C PHE A 1081 7.54 -7.31 40.75
N GLN A 1082 7.15 -8.18 39.83
CA GLN A 1082 7.12 -9.64 40.05
C GLN A 1082 7.54 -10.41 38.79
N GLY A 1083 7.80 -11.72 38.92
CA GLY A 1083 8.39 -12.50 37.82
C GLY A 1083 9.81 -12.04 37.51
N SER A 1084 10.08 -11.67 36.25
CA SER A 1084 11.37 -11.15 35.78
C SER A 1084 11.41 -9.62 35.60
N ALA A 1085 10.44 -8.89 36.16
CA ALA A 1085 10.22 -7.47 35.87
C ALA A 1085 11.35 -6.59 36.36
N THR A 1086 11.56 -5.46 35.69
CA THR A 1086 12.60 -4.51 36.08
C THR A 1086 12.11 -3.07 36.21
N SER A 1087 12.53 -2.39 37.27
CA SER A 1087 12.23 -0.96 37.45
C SER A 1087 13.26 -0.03 36.80
N GLU A 1088 14.40 -0.56 36.34
CA GLU A 1088 15.47 0.17 35.65
C GLU A 1088 15.83 1.50 36.32
N ARG A 1089 15.54 2.64 35.70
CA ARG A 1089 15.88 3.99 36.20
C ARG A 1089 14.66 4.76 36.67
N ALA A 1090 13.56 4.07 37.00
CA ALA A 1090 12.32 4.71 37.40
C ALA A 1090 12.47 5.53 38.69
N SER A 1091 11.57 6.49 38.86
CA SER A 1091 11.42 7.23 40.12
C SER A 1091 10.17 6.74 40.83
N LEU A 1092 10.37 6.02 41.93
CA LEU A 1092 9.32 5.38 42.70
C LEU A 1092 9.17 6.05 44.06
N SER A 1093 7.93 6.30 44.47
CA SER A 1093 7.62 6.82 45.80
C SER A 1093 6.60 5.94 46.52
N ALA A 1094 6.88 5.67 47.79
CA ALA A 1094 5.92 5.07 48.71
C ALA A 1094 5.80 5.95 49.97
N SER A 1095 4.59 6.44 50.21
CA SER A 1095 4.25 7.16 51.42
C SER A 1095 3.33 6.31 52.29
N GLY A 1096 3.59 6.22 53.58
CA GLY A 1096 2.60 5.69 54.53
C GLY A 1096 1.39 6.61 54.66
N ASN A 1097 0.29 6.06 55.17
CA ASN A 1097 -0.89 6.82 55.58
C ASN A 1097 -1.15 6.59 57.08
N THR A 1098 -2.10 7.32 57.67
CA THR A 1098 -2.53 7.12 59.06
C THR A 1098 -3.48 5.91 59.24
N GLY A 1099 -3.42 4.94 58.32
CA GLY A 1099 -4.39 3.85 58.15
C GLY A 1099 -3.82 2.46 58.43
N MET A 1100 -4.40 1.43 57.80
CA MET A 1100 -4.19 0.01 58.15
C MET A 1100 -2.84 -0.55 57.68
N SER A 1101 -2.32 -0.09 56.54
CA SER A 1101 -1.01 -0.51 56.00
C SER A 1101 -0.30 0.66 55.30
N PRO A 1102 1.04 0.72 55.35
CA PRO A 1102 1.81 1.75 54.67
C PRO A 1102 1.74 1.61 53.13
N GLY A 1103 2.10 2.66 52.40
CA GLY A 1103 2.34 2.54 50.96
C GLY A 1103 3.55 1.65 50.69
N THR A 1104 3.52 0.86 49.62
CA THR A 1104 4.48 -0.21 49.38
C THR A 1104 5.14 -0.13 48.00
N ILE A 1105 6.44 -0.38 47.97
CA ILE A 1105 7.18 -0.78 46.76
C ILE A 1105 7.61 -2.23 46.98
N VAL A 1106 7.29 -3.11 46.05
CA VAL A 1106 7.42 -4.55 46.27
C VAL A 1106 8.23 -5.18 45.14
N TYR A 1107 9.27 -5.95 45.49
CA TYR A 1107 10.02 -6.80 44.56
C TYR A 1107 9.86 -8.27 44.93
N LYS A 1108 9.33 -9.07 44.01
CA LYS A 1108 9.11 -10.52 44.17
C LYS A 1108 9.84 -11.31 43.09
N ASP A 1109 10.04 -12.59 43.35
CA ASP A 1109 10.62 -13.54 42.40
C ASP A 1109 12.00 -13.05 41.91
N GLN A 1110 12.24 -13.03 40.60
CA GLN A 1110 13.49 -12.60 39.97
C GLN A 1110 13.48 -11.10 39.61
N ALA A 1111 12.52 -10.30 40.10
CA ALA A 1111 12.40 -8.90 39.75
C ALA A 1111 13.63 -8.07 40.19
N THR A 1112 14.09 -7.17 39.31
CA THR A 1112 15.33 -6.39 39.49
C THR A 1112 15.07 -4.89 39.52
N ALA A 1113 16.01 -4.12 40.10
CA ALA A 1113 15.87 -2.67 40.19
C ALA A 1113 16.65 -1.85 39.16
N GLY A 1114 17.68 -2.41 38.51
CA GLY A 1114 18.37 -1.80 37.37
C GLY A 1114 18.79 -0.31 37.51
N TYR A 1115 19.14 0.16 38.72
CA TYR A 1115 19.48 1.55 39.08
C TYR A 1115 18.29 2.50 39.33
N THR A 1116 17.27 2.04 40.06
CA THR A 1116 16.05 2.83 40.37
C THR A 1116 16.26 3.87 41.49
N ASN A 1117 15.46 4.94 41.46
CA ASN A 1117 15.36 5.92 42.55
C ASN A 1117 14.16 5.61 43.45
N ILE A 1118 14.40 5.36 44.74
CA ILE A 1118 13.34 5.02 45.71
C ILE A 1118 13.24 6.11 46.79
N THR A 1119 12.02 6.61 47.00
CA THR A 1119 11.68 7.52 48.09
C THR A 1119 10.64 6.89 49.02
N LEU A 1120 11.01 6.68 50.29
CA LEU A 1120 10.12 6.25 51.37
C LEU A 1120 9.85 7.39 52.34
N SER A 1121 8.57 7.65 52.60
CA SER A 1121 8.14 8.72 53.51
C SER A 1121 6.93 8.30 54.34
N ALA A 1122 6.70 9.01 55.45
CA ALA A 1122 5.54 8.81 56.32
C ALA A 1122 5.28 7.34 56.75
N GLY A 1123 6.33 6.51 56.84
CA GLY A 1123 6.22 5.09 57.17
C GLY A 1123 6.07 4.14 55.98
N GLY A 1124 6.34 4.59 54.76
CA GLY A 1124 6.32 3.76 53.54
C GLY A 1124 7.23 2.54 53.64
N LEU A 1125 6.88 1.48 52.90
CA LEU A 1125 7.49 0.16 52.97
C LEU A 1125 8.16 -0.22 51.64
N LEU A 1126 9.40 -0.71 51.71
CA LEU A 1126 10.05 -1.46 50.65
C LEU A 1126 10.06 -2.94 51.04
N ASP A 1127 9.27 -3.77 50.35
CA ASP A 1127 9.12 -5.21 50.61
C ASP A 1127 9.99 -6.04 49.65
N LEU A 1128 10.92 -6.78 50.23
CA LEU A 1128 11.84 -7.72 49.57
C LEU A 1128 11.62 -9.17 50.03
N GLY A 1129 10.59 -9.45 50.84
CA GLY A 1129 10.36 -10.76 51.43
C GLY A 1129 10.16 -11.87 50.39
N GLY A 1130 9.52 -11.51 49.28
CA GLY A 1130 9.31 -12.39 48.13
C GLY A 1130 10.47 -12.44 47.12
N SER A 1131 11.52 -11.63 47.28
CA SER A 1131 12.62 -11.60 46.32
C SER A 1131 13.47 -12.87 46.38
N LEU A 1132 13.90 -13.34 45.21
CA LEU A 1132 14.85 -14.44 45.02
C LEU A 1132 16.25 -13.93 44.63
N ASN A 1133 16.40 -12.63 44.39
CA ASN A 1133 17.67 -12.01 44.05
C ASN A 1133 18.56 -11.83 45.29
N ALA A 1134 19.85 -12.11 45.13
CA ALA A 1134 20.84 -11.92 46.19
C ALA A 1134 21.14 -10.42 46.44
N THR A 1135 20.97 -9.58 45.41
CA THR A 1135 21.18 -8.14 45.46
C THR A 1135 20.06 -7.40 44.75
N LEU A 1136 19.78 -6.17 45.20
CA LEU A 1136 18.90 -5.23 44.51
C LEU A 1136 19.63 -3.89 44.36
N GLU A 1137 19.97 -3.52 43.12
CA GLU A 1137 20.80 -2.35 42.79
C GLU A 1137 19.97 -1.09 42.54
N LEU A 1138 20.22 -0.04 43.32
CA LEU A 1138 19.51 1.23 43.32
C LEU A 1138 20.45 2.39 42.96
N ALA A 1139 19.95 3.36 42.19
CA ALA A 1139 20.65 4.62 41.99
C ALA A 1139 20.57 5.51 43.23
N SER A 1140 19.41 5.57 43.88
CA SER A 1140 19.25 6.31 45.11
C SER A 1140 18.19 5.72 46.03
N LEU A 1141 18.38 5.93 47.33
CA LEU A 1141 17.43 5.57 48.37
C LEU A 1141 17.30 6.70 49.38
N PHE A 1142 16.11 7.29 49.46
CA PHE A 1142 15.77 8.32 50.43
C PHE A 1142 14.69 7.82 51.38
N ILE A 1143 14.98 7.76 52.67
CA ILE A 1143 14.05 7.39 53.74
C ILE A 1143 13.96 8.54 54.73
N SER A 1144 12.78 9.14 54.86
CA SER A 1144 12.48 10.15 55.90
C SER A 1144 11.88 9.52 57.16
N THR A 1145 10.92 8.61 56.96
CA THR A 1145 10.41 7.61 57.89
C THR A 1145 9.94 6.43 57.03
N GLY A 1146 10.39 5.21 57.29
CA GLY A 1146 10.05 4.08 56.43
C GLY A 1146 10.63 2.74 56.86
N THR A 1147 10.08 1.68 56.29
CA THR A 1147 10.39 0.29 56.63
C THR A 1147 10.98 -0.43 55.42
N ILE A 1148 11.98 -1.27 55.65
CA ILE A 1148 12.48 -2.26 54.69
C ILE A 1148 12.17 -3.64 55.27
N GLU A 1149 11.44 -4.47 54.53
CA GLU A 1149 11.06 -5.82 54.96
C GLU A 1149 11.77 -6.89 54.12
N GLY A 1150 12.29 -7.94 54.75
CA GLY A 1150 12.97 -9.04 54.06
C GLY A 1150 13.57 -10.09 55.00
N PHE A 1151 14.30 -11.05 54.45
CA PHE A 1151 15.07 -12.03 55.24
C PHE A 1151 16.51 -11.55 55.42
N ALA A 1152 17.05 -11.68 56.63
CA ALA A 1152 18.36 -11.16 56.99
C ALA A 1152 19.47 -11.78 56.12
N GLY A 1153 20.12 -10.95 55.28
CA GLY A 1153 21.22 -11.37 54.40
C GLY A 1153 20.80 -12.15 53.15
N LYS A 1154 19.49 -12.34 52.90
CA LYS A 1154 19.00 -13.00 51.69
C LYS A 1154 19.10 -12.09 50.46
N THR A 1155 18.64 -10.84 50.60
CA THR A 1155 18.71 -9.81 49.56
C THR A 1155 19.40 -8.58 50.13
N VAL A 1156 20.52 -8.18 49.54
CA VAL A 1156 21.29 -7.00 49.96
C VAL A 1156 20.93 -5.81 49.06
N LEU A 1157 20.54 -4.69 49.68
CA LEU A 1157 20.35 -3.44 48.96
C LEU A 1157 21.71 -2.84 48.60
N VAL A 1158 21.98 -2.59 47.32
CA VAL A 1158 23.20 -1.92 46.86
C VAL A 1158 22.81 -0.55 46.33
N VAL A 1159 23.28 0.52 46.96
CA VAL A 1159 22.93 1.92 46.61
C VAL A 1159 24.18 2.66 46.16
N ASP A 1160 24.32 2.86 44.86
CA ASP A 1160 25.54 3.42 44.26
C ASP A 1160 25.61 4.95 44.34
N GLY A 1161 24.46 5.63 44.33
CA GLY A 1161 24.38 7.09 44.37
C GLY A 1161 23.98 7.64 45.74
N ALA A 1162 22.93 8.48 45.75
CA ALA A 1162 22.51 9.21 46.93
C ALA A 1162 21.80 8.29 47.94
N LEU A 1163 22.25 8.33 49.20
CA LEU A 1163 21.65 7.60 50.31
C LEU A 1163 21.25 8.58 51.43
N SER A 1164 20.03 8.46 51.92
CA SER A 1164 19.55 9.17 53.11
C SER A 1164 18.69 8.24 53.96
N LEU A 1165 19.08 8.04 55.21
CA LEU A 1165 18.39 7.17 56.17
C LEU A 1165 18.03 7.98 57.41
N TYR A 1166 16.75 8.30 57.56
CA TYR A 1166 16.16 8.90 58.75
C TYR A 1166 15.02 8.00 59.24
N ALA A 1167 15.00 7.72 60.55
CA ALA A 1167 14.00 6.86 61.19
C ALA A 1167 13.65 5.60 60.36
N CYS A 1168 14.69 4.86 59.98
CA CYS A 1168 14.61 3.68 59.13
C CYS A 1168 14.35 2.44 60.00
N SER A 1169 13.41 1.59 59.61
CA SER A 1169 13.14 0.32 60.31
C SER A 1169 13.35 -0.86 59.39
N PHE A 1170 13.96 -1.93 59.90
CA PHE A 1170 14.07 -3.22 59.22
C PHE A 1170 13.11 -4.23 59.85
N VAL A 1171 12.30 -4.88 59.03
CA VAL A 1171 11.47 -6.02 59.44
C VAL A 1171 12.06 -7.30 58.85
N PHE A 1172 12.63 -8.12 59.73
CA PHE A 1172 13.19 -9.42 59.42
C PHE A 1172 12.12 -10.51 59.54
N LEU A 1173 11.88 -11.22 58.44
CA LEU A 1173 10.89 -12.30 58.31
C LEU A 1173 11.43 -13.67 58.79
N ASP A 1174 12.67 -13.71 59.27
CA ASP A 1174 13.33 -14.90 59.76
C ASP A 1174 12.61 -15.54 60.96
N THR A 1175 12.51 -16.87 60.97
CA THR A 1175 11.96 -17.62 62.11
C THR A 1175 12.98 -17.86 63.23
N ALA A 1176 14.27 -17.71 62.92
CA ALA A 1176 15.38 -17.82 63.87
C ALA A 1176 16.49 -16.82 63.53
N ALA A 1177 17.11 -16.22 64.56
CA ALA A 1177 18.14 -15.20 64.36
C ALA A 1177 19.42 -15.81 63.72
N PRO A 1178 19.99 -15.16 62.69
CA PRO A 1178 21.30 -15.53 62.16
C PRO A 1178 22.35 -15.63 63.27
N THR A 1179 23.17 -16.68 63.22
CA THR A 1179 24.25 -16.91 64.19
C THR A 1179 25.51 -16.10 63.87
N THR A 1180 25.52 -15.41 62.73
CA THR A 1180 26.63 -14.58 62.24
C THR A 1180 26.14 -13.20 61.85
N THR A 1181 27.07 -12.23 61.79
CA THR A 1181 26.80 -10.89 61.28
C THR A 1181 26.49 -10.93 59.80
N VAL A 1182 25.38 -10.32 59.38
CA VAL A 1182 24.93 -10.30 57.98
C VAL A 1182 24.85 -8.88 57.44
N THR A 1183 25.10 -8.71 56.14
CA THR A 1183 24.99 -7.41 55.45
C THR A 1183 23.57 -7.23 54.94
N VAL A 1184 22.99 -6.04 55.14
CA VAL A 1184 21.61 -5.71 54.69
C VAL A 1184 21.58 -4.59 53.66
N LEU A 1185 22.58 -3.70 53.68
CA LEU A 1185 22.72 -2.60 52.73
C LEU A 1185 24.20 -2.32 52.46
N GLN A 1186 24.54 -1.95 51.23
CA GLN A 1186 25.86 -1.49 50.81
C GLN A 1186 25.75 -0.14 50.10
N SER A 1187 26.58 0.82 50.49
CA SER A 1187 26.69 2.11 49.80
C SER A 1187 28.01 2.81 50.14
N PRO A 1188 28.66 3.48 49.17
CA PRO A 1188 29.81 4.35 49.46
C PRO A 1188 29.43 5.58 50.29
N SER A 1189 28.15 5.97 50.29
CA SER A 1189 27.61 7.14 51.01
C SER A 1189 27.20 6.84 52.46
N LEU A 1190 27.37 5.59 52.92
CA LEU A 1190 26.91 5.15 54.24
C LEU A 1190 27.77 5.75 55.38
N THR A 1191 27.11 6.23 56.44
CA THR A 1191 27.78 6.77 57.63
C THR A 1191 27.29 6.13 58.92
N ALA A 1192 28.10 6.17 59.99
CA ALA A 1192 27.69 5.69 61.30
C ALA A 1192 26.46 6.45 61.86
N ALA A 1193 26.31 7.73 61.51
CA ALA A 1193 25.15 8.54 61.89
C ALA A 1193 23.86 8.02 61.24
N MET A 1194 23.92 7.62 59.96
CA MET A 1194 22.79 7.00 59.25
C MET A 1194 22.43 5.63 59.86
N ALA A 1195 23.43 4.80 60.19
CA ALA A 1195 23.19 3.51 60.82
C ALA A 1195 22.53 3.62 62.21
N ALA A 1196 22.84 4.67 62.97
CA ALA A 1196 22.19 4.94 64.26
C ALA A 1196 20.70 5.33 64.14
N GLN A 1197 20.24 5.69 62.93
CA GLN A 1197 18.82 5.95 62.63
C GLN A 1197 18.07 4.67 62.24
N CYS A 1198 18.74 3.51 62.17
CA CYS A 1198 18.15 2.23 61.81
C CYS A 1198 17.77 1.41 63.06
N THR A 1199 16.54 0.88 63.08
CA THR A 1199 16.05 -0.08 64.08
C THR A 1199 15.56 -1.37 63.41
N GLY A 1200 15.25 -2.41 64.17
CA GLY A 1200 14.58 -3.59 63.62
C GLY A 1200 13.85 -4.44 64.65
N ASN A 1201 12.99 -5.35 64.18
CA ASN A 1201 12.24 -6.26 65.05
C ASN A 1201 13.14 -7.36 65.64
N PRO A 1202 12.83 -7.86 66.86
CA PRO A 1202 13.51 -9.03 67.40
C PRO A 1202 13.22 -10.29 66.58
N VAL A 1203 14.24 -11.13 66.39
CA VAL A 1203 14.13 -12.44 65.74
C VAL A 1203 14.53 -13.51 66.73
N GLY A 1204 13.68 -14.52 66.96
CA GLY A 1204 13.96 -15.60 67.91
C GLY A 1204 14.25 -15.11 69.35
N GLY A 1205 13.69 -13.96 69.74
CA GLY A 1205 13.91 -13.33 71.05
C GLY A 1205 15.18 -12.48 71.19
N LYS A 1206 15.96 -12.31 70.11
CA LYS A 1206 17.20 -11.50 70.08
C LYS A 1206 16.99 -10.18 69.37
N THR A 1207 17.60 -9.11 69.86
CA THR A 1207 17.44 -7.75 69.32
C THR A 1207 18.50 -7.46 68.24
N PRO A 1208 18.13 -6.87 67.09
CA PRO A 1208 19.09 -6.49 66.06
C PRO A 1208 19.92 -5.25 66.45
N HIS A 1209 21.21 -5.29 66.17
CA HIS A 1209 22.16 -4.19 66.34
C HIS A 1209 22.84 -3.89 65.00
N PHE A 1210 22.71 -2.65 64.53
CA PHE A 1210 23.25 -2.18 63.26
C PHE A 1210 24.62 -1.52 63.44
N THR A 1211 25.58 -1.88 62.58
CA THR A 1211 26.94 -1.33 62.56
C THR A 1211 27.40 -1.10 61.13
N VAL A 1212 28.33 -0.16 60.95
CA VAL A 1212 28.94 0.11 59.64
C VAL A 1212 30.33 -0.53 59.60
N SER A 1213 30.59 -1.33 58.57
CA SER A 1213 31.91 -1.92 58.28
C SER A 1213 32.26 -1.66 56.82
N GLY A 1214 33.25 -0.80 56.58
CA GLY A 1214 33.54 -0.30 55.23
C GLY A 1214 32.33 0.41 54.62
N THR A 1215 31.85 -0.09 53.49
CA THR A 1215 30.65 0.41 52.78
C THR A 1215 29.38 -0.39 53.12
N SER A 1216 29.44 -1.33 54.07
CA SER A 1216 28.33 -2.23 54.41
C SER A 1216 27.66 -1.87 55.72
N LEU A 1217 26.33 -1.79 55.71
CA LEU A 1217 25.46 -1.81 56.88
C LEU A 1217 25.23 -3.27 57.29
N GLN A 1218 25.72 -3.64 58.45
CA GLN A 1218 25.69 -4.99 58.99
C GLN A 1218 24.78 -5.07 60.22
N VAL A 1219 24.05 -6.17 60.35
CA VAL A 1219 23.20 -6.46 61.51
C VAL A 1219 23.69 -7.71 62.25
N THR A 1220 23.69 -7.63 63.58
CA THR A 1220 23.94 -8.77 64.48
C THR A 1220 22.79 -8.87 65.48
N PHE A 1221 22.37 -10.09 65.82
CA PHE A 1221 21.25 -10.33 66.75
C PHE A 1221 21.78 -10.80 68.11
N GLN A 1222 21.53 -10.03 69.18
CA GLN A 1222 22.02 -10.29 70.53
C GLN A 1222 20.92 -10.69 71.50
#